data_AF-A0AA48LYF1-F1
#
_entry.id   AF-A0AA48LYF1-F1
#
_cell.length_a   1.000
_cell.length_b   1.000
_cell.length_c   1.000
_cell.angle_alpha   90.00
_cell.angle_beta   90.00
_cell.angle_gamma   90.00
#
_symmetry.space_group_name_H-M   'P 1'
#
loop_
_entity.id
_entity.type
_entity.pdbx_description
1 polymer ?
#
loop_
_entity_poly.entity_id
_entity_poly.type
_entity_poly.pdbx_seq_one_letter_code
_entity_poly.pdbx_strand_id
1 'polypeptide(L)'
;MGPERCRCRQVFRIARHLQPILIPESARLRHRRARPEACVFSRVGNGAQEITIPQCLPFNDKRANDLGGLKQFASGPCSGSSISASWAKLGAREVGYMVKNAVESSVNTISDALRSEASEASATAPELHTESLSSFCAMPFQHICIGTEGTARICCMSPNMISDGAGPLSLYTSEFREIWNSPAMRKLRKQLLNAERPHECEVCYANESATSTSYRTMTGLSPLGEPIDLPALQREMRARNYQVDAFPGYLKLELGNLCNLKCRTCYGAQSSEIERDPVHTMWSGGSDPLHALWDDNQALIGPYPKIGIARRGIYLPEKIGDFWGSWTDGSAIFNVPISRHYSVERLFIAFNHEVSPHRALQILINGVVCFESRLAKTPIGKISIELSDQKFDGEINIEIRSEAALNPQTQRKEGLPIQFIVLSRKASLETGNKKEVLKSRFPTPGLWYKNDELLFGELLSNASGLRRFYVTGGEPFLEPRFFEIVDYLVVSGAASKIDFEINTNATVVDHRLLEKLQNFKSVLLMISLEGVGAVQEYIRYPSRWPVVEKNSRILRESGFNCVLVPVIQAYNMLDLADICEFAKEIDVSISLMNVLREPWWLRTTVMPANVQRRAAEKLEKFLMGGKASRADVLEEQLRSLVEHFNSAESSTNYAGLHTFNLFTNDLDLSRQQSFKKSLAELYELIADAGYTWVDDTLHANTEQHRRPARDRVHAWV
;
A
#
# COMPACT_ATOMS: atom_id res chain seq x y z
N MET A 1 17.37 37.36 -1.24
CA MET A 1 15.92 37.28 -1.55
C MET A 1 15.46 35.89 -1.18
N GLY A 2 14.77 35.76 -0.05
CA GLY A 2 14.66 34.52 0.73
C GLY A 2 13.36 33.71 0.54
N PRO A 3 13.12 32.71 1.41
CA PRO A 3 12.13 31.62 1.28
C PRO A 3 10.65 32.02 1.36
N GLU A 4 10.33 33.32 1.41
CA GLU A 4 8.94 33.80 1.57
C GLU A 4 8.10 33.69 0.29
N ARG A 5 8.72 33.69 -0.91
CA ARG A 5 7.99 33.54 -2.19
C ARG A 5 7.41 32.13 -2.41
N CYS A 6 7.94 31.10 -1.74
CA CYS A 6 7.38 29.73 -1.82
C CYS A 6 6.07 29.61 -1.02
N ARG A 7 5.96 30.30 0.13
CA ARG A 7 4.81 30.22 1.05
C ARG A 7 3.53 30.76 0.45
N CYS A 8 3.57 31.90 -0.24
CA CYS A 8 2.37 32.45 -0.90
C CYS A 8 1.82 31.48 -1.94
N ARG A 9 2.67 30.91 -2.81
CA ARG A 9 2.21 29.96 -3.85
C ARG A 9 1.58 28.70 -3.26
N GLN A 10 2.11 28.18 -2.15
CA GLN A 10 1.59 26.98 -1.49
C GLN A 10 0.23 27.22 -0.82
N VAL A 11 0.07 28.34 -0.10
CA VAL A 11 -1.21 28.74 0.51
C VAL A 11 -2.26 29.05 -0.56
N PHE A 12 -1.90 29.74 -1.65
CA PHE A 12 -2.83 30.01 -2.77
C PHE A 12 -3.26 28.71 -3.50
N ARG A 13 -2.38 27.72 -3.60
CA ARG A 13 -2.67 26.42 -4.24
C ARG A 13 -3.67 25.60 -3.42
N ILE A 14 -3.47 25.52 -2.10
CA ILE A 14 -4.39 24.83 -1.18
C ILE A 14 -5.74 25.57 -1.10
N ALA A 15 -5.71 26.91 -0.99
CA ALA A 15 -6.93 27.73 -0.91
C ALA A 15 -7.85 27.57 -2.13
N ARG A 16 -7.28 27.39 -3.34
CA ARG A 16 -8.05 27.16 -4.57
C ARG A 16 -8.91 25.89 -4.52
N HIS A 17 -8.46 24.85 -3.81
CA HIS A 17 -9.20 23.60 -3.65
C HIS A 17 -10.15 23.61 -2.44
N LEU A 18 -9.95 24.51 -1.46
CA LEU A 18 -10.83 24.68 -0.30
C LEU A 18 -12.00 25.65 -0.57
N GLN A 19 -11.89 26.54 -1.55
CA GLN A 19 -12.96 27.49 -1.91
C GLN A 19 -14.33 26.85 -2.23
N PRO A 20 -14.43 25.67 -2.85
CA PRO A 20 -15.72 24.98 -3.04
C PRO A 20 -16.29 24.34 -1.76
N ILE A 21 -15.44 24.06 -0.75
CA ILE A 21 -15.79 23.32 0.47
C ILE A 21 -16.34 24.27 1.57
N LEU A 22 -15.92 25.54 1.53
CA LEU A 22 -16.32 26.55 2.52
C LEU A 22 -17.59 27.34 2.14
N ILE A 23 -18.21 27.06 0.98
CA ILE A 23 -19.40 27.77 0.51
C ILE A 23 -20.55 26.74 0.33
N PRO A 24 -21.56 26.73 1.21
CA PRO A 24 -22.73 25.88 1.04
C PRO A 24 -23.46 26.19 -0.29
N GLU A 25 -24.04 25.16 -0.91
CA GLU A 25 -24.76 25.24 -2.20
C GLU A 25 -25.87 26.30 -2.25
N SER A 26 -26.37 26.74 -1.08
CA SER A 26 -27.37 27.81 -0.96
C SER A 26 -26.89 29.21 -1.36
N ALA A 27 -25.57 29.42 -1.55
CA ALA A 27 -25.01 30.74 -1.88
C ALA A 27 -24.67 30.94 -3.37
N ARG A 28 -24.88 29.95 -4.26
CA ARG A 28 -24.53 30.05 -5.69
C ARG A 28 -25.55 30.79 -6.57
N LEU A 29 -26.60 31.37 -6.00
CA LEU A 29 -27.60 32.16 -6.71
C LEU A 29 -27.65 33.59 -6.18
N ARG A 30 -26.62 34.40 -6.49
CA ARG A 30 -26.70 35.85 -6.73
C ARG A 30 -25.31 36.38 -7.08
N HIS A 31 -25.28 37.36 -8.00
CA HIS A 31 -24.11 38.05 -8.55
C HIS A 31 -23.37 37.39 -9.71
N ARG A 32 -24.01 37.47 -10.89
CA ARG A 32 -23.30 37.70 -12.16
C ARG A 32 -22.85 39.18 -12.20
N ARG A 33 -21.62 39.39 -12.70
CA ARG A 33 -20.96 40.65 -13.14
C ARG A 33 -20.26 41.48 -12.05
N ALA A 34 -18.93 41.32 -11.97
CA ALA A 34 -17.96 42.42 -11.95
C ALA A 34 -16.56 41.89 -12.33
N ARG A 35 -15.82 42.62 -13.18
CA ARG A 35 -14.43 42.34 -13.60
C ARG A 35 -13.42 42.77 -12.50
N PRO A 36 -12.16 42.27 -12.50
CA PRO A 36 -11.24 42.50 -11.40
C PRO A 36 -10.45 43.81 -11.58
N GLU A 37 -10.51 44.70 -10.58
CA GLU A 37 -9.53 45.77 -10.40
C GLU A 37 -8.49 45.36 -9.35
N ALA A 38 -7.24 45.69 -9.65
CA ALA A 38 -6.05 45.33 -8.91
C ALA A 38 -5.95 46.11 -7.58
N CYS A 39 -5.73 45.40 -6.46
CA CYS A 39 -5.31 46.02 -5.20
C CYS A 39 -3.79 46.09 -5.12
N VAL A 40 -3.27 47.32 -5.20
CA VAL A 40 -1.91 47.70 -4.82
C VAL A 40 -1.88 47.87 -3.29
N PHE A 41 -1.01 47.16 -2.59
CA PHE A 41 -0.79 47.37 -1.15
C PHE A 41 0.45 48.24 -0.89
N SER A 42 0.24 49.39 -0.24
CA SER A 42 1.27 50.26 0.34
C SER A 42 1.66 49.79 1.75
N ARG A 43 2.96 49.86 2.05
CA ARG A 43 3.57 49.56 3.37
C ARG A 43 3.24 50.62 4.43
N VAL A 44 2.84 50.17 5.62
CA VAL A 44 2.99 50.80 6.95
C VAL A 44 3.01 49.60 7.93
N GLY A 45 3.86 49.41 8.93
CA GLY A 45 4.69 50.24 9.80
C GLY A 45 4.49 49.69 11.23
N ASN A 46 5.57 49.35 11.94
CA ASN A 46 5.58 48.64 13.23
C ASN A 46 4.66 49.24 14.31
N GLY A 47 3.97 48.38 15.07
CA GLY A 47 3.32 48.73 16.33
C GLY A 47 2.45 47.59 16.88
N ALA A 48 2.71 47.16 18.11
CA ALA A 48 1.95 46.14 18.82
C ALA A 48 0.49 46.56 19.06
N GLN A 49 -0.46 45.63 18.92
CA GLN A 49 -1.78 45.74 19.57
C GLN A 49 -2.49 44.39 19.71
N GLU A 50 -3.19 44.29 20.84
CA GLU A 50 -3.97 43.18 21.37
C GLU A 50 -5.07 42.69 20.41
N ILE A 51 -5.35 41.38 20.44
CA ILE A 51 -6.48 40.78 19.74
C ILE A 51 -7.68 40.73 20.70
N THR A 52 -8.65 41.60 20.44
CA THR A 52 -9.99 41.58 21.02
C THR A 52 -10.84 40.49 20.33
N ILE A 53 -11.41 39.57 21.12
CA ILE A 53 -12.34 38.54 20.64
C ILE A 53 -13.74 39.17 20.45
N PRO A 54 -14.43 39.00 19.31
CA PRO A 54 -15.81 39.49 19.16
C PRO A 54 -16.81 38.62 19.92
N GLN A 55 -17.67 39.29 20.68
CA GLN A 55 -18.84 38.74 21.37
C GLN A 55 -19.86 38.13 20.39
N CYS A 56 -20.34 36.92 20.72
CA CYS A 56 -21.53 36.33 20.11
C CYS A 56 -22.79 37.04 20.61
N LEU A 57 -23.66 37.47 19.68
CA LEU A 57 -25.04 37.86 19.96
C LEU A 57 -26.00 36.66 19.78
N PRO A 58 -27.14 36.63 20.49
CA PRO A 58 -27.86 35.41 20.84
C PRO A 58 -28.91 35.01 19.79
N PHE A 59 -29.12 33.70 19.63
CA PHE A 59 -30.31 33.17 18.95
C PHE A 59 -31.34 32.72 19.98
N ASN A 60 -32.55 33.23 19.76
CA ASN A 60 -33.70 33.16 20.64
C ASN A 60 -34.48 31.86 20.43
N ASP A 61 -35.07 31.43 21.53
CA ASP A 61 -35.79 30.18 21.78
C ASP A 61 -37.11 30.04 20.98
N LYS A 62 -37.49 28.79 20.66
CA LYS A 62 -38.88 28.27 20.59
C LYS A 62 -38.91 26.83 20.06
N ARG A 63 -38.89 25.86 20.98
CA ARG A 63 -39.92 24.83 21.20
C ARG A 63 -39.32 23.60 21.88
N ALA A 64 -39.38 23.61 23.21
CA ALA A 64 -39.51 22.41 24.00
C ALA A 64 -40.95 21.89 23.89
N ASN A 65 -41.08 20.58 23.70
CA ASN A 65 -42.14 19.72 24.26
C ASN A 65 -41.70 18.29 23.98
N ASP A 66 -41.14 17.61 24.99
CA ASP A 66 -41.76 16.40 25.52
C ASP A 66 -40.90 15.80 26.65
N LEU A 67 -41.60 15.50 27.76
CA LEU A 67 -41.25 14.59 28.85
C LEU A 67 -40.09 15.06 29.77
N GLY A 68 -40.29 15.45 31.03
CA GLY A 68 -41.26 14.99 32.02
C GLY A 68 -40.49 14.27 33.13
N GLY A 69 -40.23 14.94 34.27
CA GLY A 69 -39.75 14.27 35.47
C GLY A 69 -38.75 15.05 36.32
N LEU A 70 -39.26 15.62 37.42
CA LEU A 70 -38.57 15.91 38.69
C LEU A 70 -37.61 17.10 38.78
N LYS A 71 -38.20 18.24 39.14
CA LYS A 71 -37.63 19.32 39.95
C LYS A 71 -37.47 18.87 41.41
N GLN A 72 -36.31 19.14 42.02
CA GLN A 72 -36.04 19.51 43.43
C GLN A 72 -34.51 19.40 43.59
N PHE A 73 -33.69 20.44 43.81
CA PHE A 73 -33.83 21.61 44.67
C PHE A 73 -33.26 22.86 43.98
N ALA A 74 -34.06 23.93 43.99
CA ALA A 74 -33.62 25.33 43.93
C ALA A 74 -32.81 25.63 45.22
N SER A 75 -31.98 26.65 45.42
CA SER A 75 -31.85 28.02 44.92
C SER A 75 -30.82 28.68 45.85
N GLY A 76 -29.93 29.57 45.38
CA GLY A 76 -29.14 30.41 46.29
C GLY A 76 -27.89 31.05 45.65
N PRO A 77 -27.77 32.40 45.60
CA PRO A 77 -26.86 33.10 44.69
C PRO A 77 -25.55 33.61 45.35
N CYS A 78 -24.59 33.98 44.48
CA CYS A 78 -23.57 35.04 44.59
C CYS A 78 -23.00 35.43 45.97
N SER A 79 -21.67 35.43 46.10
CA SER A 79 -20.85 36.63 46.40
C SER A 79 -19.39 36.26 46.71
N GLY A 80 -18.48 37.19 46.46
CA GLY A 80 -17.03 36.97 46.45
C GLY A 80 -16.29 37.12 47.79
N SER A 81 -14.96 37.01 47.63
CA SER A 81 -13.84 37.42 48.50
C SER A 81 -13.61 36.71 49.84
N SER A 82 -12.48 35.97 49.86
CA SER A 82 -11.47 35.79 50.92
C SER A 82 -11.87 35.41 52.35
N ILE A 83 -11.26 34.34 52.89
CA ILE A 83 -10.38 34.36 54.10
C ILE A 83 -10.00 32.91 54.52
N SER A 84 -8.69 32.75 54.75
CA SER A 84 -7.93 31.85 55.65
C SER A 84 -8.25 30.36 55.85
N ALA A 85 -7.20 29.57 55.62
CA ALA A 85 -6.64 28.54 56.51
C ALA A 85 -7.52 27.98 57.64
N SER A 86 -8.02 26.76 57.44
CA SER A 86 -8.29 25.78 58.50
C SER A 86 -8.48 24.37 57.91
N TRP A 87 -7.41 23.82 57.31
CA TRP A 87 -7.31 22.38 57.03
C TRP A 87 -5.92 21.89 57.44
N ALA A 88 -5.61 22.05 58.72
CA ALA A 88 -4.51 21.38 59.37
C ALA A 88 -5.12 20.41 60.39
N LYS A 89 -5.31 19.15 59.95
CA LYS A 89 -5.41 17.88 60.70
C LYS A 89 -6.41 16.92 60.03
N LEU A 90 -5.96 16.23 59.00
CA LEU A 90 -6.37 14.87 58.60
C LEU A 90 -5.38 14.40 57.54
N GLY A 91 -4.60 13.36 57.85
CA GLY A 91 -3.49 12.91 57.00
C GLY A 91 -3.98 12.19 55.74
N ALA A 92 -3.27 12.37 54.63
CA ALA A 92 -3.59 11.81 53.30
C ALA A 92 -3.79 10.28 53.26
N ARG A 93 -3.36 9.54 54.29
CA ARG A 93 -3.58 8.09 54.41
C ARG A 93 -5.00 7.69 54.82
N GLU A 94 -5.69 8.49 55.63
CA GLU A 94 -7.05 8.15 56.09
C GLU A 94 -8.10 8.48 55.02
N VAL A 95 -7.91 9.58 54.29
CA VAL A 95 -8.77 9.94 53.14
C VAL A 95 -8.63 8.91 52.01
N GLY A 96 -7.42 8.41 51.76
CA GLY A 96 -7.18 7.37 50.74
C GLY A 96 -7.85 6.03 51.05
N TYR A 97 -7.92 5.64 52.33
CA TYR A 97 -8.53 4.37 52.73
C TYR A 97 -10.06 4.41 52.67
N MET A 98 -10.68 5.56 53.01
CA MET A 98 -12.13 5.73 52.93
C MET A 98 -12.63 5.82 51.48
N VAL A 99 -11.90 6.50 50.58
CA VAL A 99 -12.24 6.58 49.16
C VAL A 99 -12.12 5.21 48.49
N LYS A 100 -11.09 4.43 48.84
CA LYS A 100 -10.89 3.08 48.28
C LYS A 100 -12.02 2.12 48.67
N ASN A 101 -12.46 2.12 49.93
CA ASN A 101 -13.54 1.25 50.39
C ASN A 101 -14.91 1.65 49.82
N ALA A 102 -15.16 2.95 49.59
CA ALA A 102 -16.39 3.43 48.97
C ALA A 102 -16.47 3.07 47.46
N VAL A 103 -15.32 3.09 46.77
CA VAL A 103 -15.22 2.67 45.36
C VAL A 103 -15.33 1.15 45.22
N GLU A 104 -14.66 0.35 46.06
CA GLU A 104 -14.72 -1.11 46.00
C GLU A 104 -16.13 -1.66 46.37
N SER A 105 -16.82 -1.03 47.34
CA SER A 105 -18.22 -1.33 47.65
C SER A 105 -19.14 -1.05 46.47
N SER A 106 -18.93 0.06 45.74
CA SER A 106 -19.78 0.46 44.62
C SER A 106 -19.53 -0.40 43.37
N VAL A 107 -18.28 -0.81 43.13
CA VAL A 107 -17.90 -1.65 41.98
C VAL A 107 -18.45 -3.07 42.11
N ASN A 108 -18.47 -3.64 43.32
CA ASN A 108 -19.03 -4.98 43.53
C ASN A 108 -20.56 -5.01 43.38
N THR A 109 -21.27 -4.00 43.90
CA THR A 109 -22.74 -3.91 43.74
C THR A 109 -23.15 -3.69 42.27
N ILE A 110 -22.36 -2.93 41.49
CA ILE A 110 -22.58 -2.76 40.06
C ILE A 110 -22.23 -4.04 39.28
N SER A 111 -21.17 -4.77 39.67
CA SER A 111 -20.80 -6.03 39.02
C SER A 111 -21.82 -7.14 39.24
N ASP A 112 -22.45 -7.19 40.41
CA ASP A 112 -23.49 -8.18 40.72
C ASP A 112 -24.82 -7.86 40.05
N ALA A 113 -25.20 -6.58 39.95
CA ALA A 113 -26.38 -6.14 39.19
C ALA A 113 -26.22 -6.38 37.68
N LEU A 114 -25.03 -6.15 37.12
CA LEU A 114 -24.73 -6.44 35.71
C LEU A 114 -24.72 -7.95 35.41
N ARG A 115 -24.40 -8.82 36.40
CA ARG A 115 -24.47 -10.27 36.24
C ARG A 115 -25.89 -10.81 36.27
N SER A 116 -26.78 -10.25 37.09
CA SER A 116 -28.19 -10.66 37.11
C SER A 116 -28.94 -10.19 35.86
N GLU A 117 -28.68 -8.98 35.38
CA GLU A 117 -29.27 -8.48 34.12
C GLU A 117 -28.75 -9.26 32.90
N ALA A 118 -27.48 -9.66 32.88
CA ALA A 118 -26.92 -10.51 31.83
C ALA A 118 -27.52 -11.93 31.81
N SER A 119 -27.92 -12.47 32.97
CA SER A 119 -28.54 -13.79 33.07
C SER A 119 -29.99 -13.80 32.62
N GLU A 120 -30.75 -12.71 32.80
CA GLU A 120 -32.13 -12.60 32.32
C GLU A 120 -32.21 -12.18 30.85
N ALA A 121 -31.28 -11.36 30.35
CA ALA A 121 -31.18 -11.01 28.93
C ALA A 121 -30.79 -12.19 28.02
N SER A 122 -30.15 -13.22 28.58
CA SER A 122 -29.74 -14.44 27.85
C SER A 122 -30.92 -15.39 27.53
N ALA A 123 -32.08 -15.24 28.16
CA ALA A 123 -33.17 -16.22 28.06
C ALA A 123 -34.22 -15.93 26.97
N THR A 124 -34.15 -14.79 26.26
CA THR A 124 -35.15 -14.41 25.24
C THR A 124 -34.58 -13.79 23.96
N ALA A 125 -33.26 -13.87 23.73
CA ALA A 125 -32.69 -13.49 22.44
C ALA A 125 -33.01 -14.59 21.39
N PRO A 126 -33.64 -14.27 20.24
CA PRO A 126 -33.79 -15.23 19.17
C PRO A 126 -32.39 -15.65 18.69
N GLU A 127 -32.14 -16.95 18.58
CA GLU A 127 -30.93 -17.50 17.94
C GLU A 127 -30.85 -16.98 16.49
N LEU A 128 -30.16 -15.86 16.29
CA LEU A 128 -29.75 -15.37 14.99
C LEU A 128 -28.67 -16.32 14.46
N HIS A 129 -29.01 -17.07 13.41
CA HIS A 129 -28.16 -18.01 12.70
C HIS A 129 -26.69 -17.53 12.57
N THR A 130 -25.80 -18.25 13.25
CA THR A 130 -24.34 -18.10 13.30
C THR A 130 -23.64 -18.27 11.95
N GLU A 131 -24.33 -18.72 10.90
CA GLU A 131 -23.75 -18.89 9.55
C GLU A 131 -23.49 -17.56 8.82
N SER A 132 -24.27 -16.50 9.11
CA SER A 132 -24.28 -15.25 8.33
C SER A 132 -23.04 -14.33 8.52
N LEU A 133 -22.25 -14.56 9.57
CA LEU A 133 -21.03 -13.80 9.90
C LEU A 133 -19.73 -14.47 9.43
N SER A 134 -19.82 -15.70 8.91
CA SER A 134 -18.63 -16.53 8.65
C SER A 134 -17.62 -15.91 7.66
N SER A 135 -18.08 -15.12 6.69
CA SER A 135 -17.22 -14.51 5.66
C SER A 135 -17.22 -12.97 5.61
N PHE A 136 -18.08 -12.28 6.37
CA PHE A 136 -18.25 -10.83 6.27
C PHE A 136 -16.96 -10.04 6.56
N CYS A 137 -16.80 -8.91 5.87
CA CYS A 137 -15.74 -7.92 6.06
C CYS A 137 -16.27 -6.52 5.72
N ALA A 138 -16.06 -5.54 6.60
CA ALA A 138 -16.47 -4.16 6.37
C ALA A 138 -15.56 -3.42 5.38
N MET A 139 -14.32 -3.87 5.16
CA MET A 139 -13.32 -3.16 4.35
C MET A 139 -13.82 -2.78 2.94
N PRO A 140 -14.46 -3.66 2.15
CA PRO A 140 -14.92 -3.28 0.81
C PRO A 140 -15.99 -2.18 0.76
N PHE A 141 -16.56 -1.81 1.91
CA PHE A 141 -17.57 -0.76 2.06
C PHE A 141 -16.98 0.58 2.53
N GLN A 142 -15.75 0.59 3.06
CA GLN A 142 -15.18 1.79 3.68
C GLN A 142 -13.68 2.00 3.38
N HIS A 143 -13.02 1.07 2.70
CA HIS A 143 -11.57 1.06 2.48
C HIS A 143 -11.18 0.72 1.04
N ILE A 144 -10.13 1.38 0.55
CA ILE A 144 -9.44 1.06 -0.70
C ILE A 144 -7.96 1.46 -0.60
N CYS A 145 -7.10 0.67 -1.25
CA CYS A 145 -5.68 0.96 -1.40
C CYS A 145 -5.40 1.46 -2.81
N ILE A 146 -4.62 2.54 -2.95
CA ILE A 146 -4.10 3.02 -4.23
C ILE A 146 -2.57 2.85 -4.25
N GLY A 147 -2.08 2.03 -5.17
CA GLY A 147 -0.65 1.76 -5.35
C GLY A 147 0.11 2.89 -6.04
N THR A 148 1.44 2.77 -6.13
CA THR A 148 2.32 3.78 -6.76
C THR A 148 1.99 4.02 -8.23
N GLU A 149 1.49 3.00 -8.90
CA GLU A 149 1.00 3.03 -10.28
C GLU A 149 -0.46 3.52 -10.39
N GLY A 150 -1.11 3.90 -9.28
CA GLY A 150 -2.51 4.34 -9.29
C GLY A 150 -3.50 3.20 -9.49
N THR A 151 -3.04 1.94 -9.45
CA THR A 151 -3.88 0.75 -9.37
C THR A 151 -4.57 0.65 -8.04
N ALA A 152 -5.76 0.05 -8.02
CA ALA A 152 -6.52 -0.13 -6.80
C ALA A 152 -6.51 -1.58 -6.30
N ARG A 153 -6.43 -1.76 -4.98
CA ARG A 153 -6.68 -3.04 -4.28
C ARG A 153 -7.76 -2.86 -3.23
N ILE A 154 -8.46 -3.96 -2.93
CA ILE A 154 -9.50 -4.02 -1.88
C ILE A 154 -8.91 -3.71 -0.50
N CYS A 155 -7.77 -4.33 -0.19
CA CYS A 155 -7.00 -4.11 1.03
C CYS A 155 -5.55 -4.54 0.82
N CYS A 156 -4.68 -4.33 1.81
CA CYS A 156 -3.26 -4.71 1.75
C CYS A 156 -3.02 -6.22 1.65
N MET A 157 -3.96 -7.05 2.11
CA MET A 157 -3.84 -8.52 2.06
C MET A 157 -4.39 -9.13 0.78
N SER A 158 -5.06 -8.35 -0.07
CA SER A 158 -5.66 -8.88 -1.29
C SER A 158 -4.57 -9.22 -2.30
N PRO A 159 -4.54 -10.44 -2.85
CA PRO A 159 -3.49 -10.87 -3.77
C PRO A 159 -3.59 -10.16 -5.13
N ASN A 160 -4.78 -9.67 -5.49
CA ASN A 160 -5.08 -9.15 -6.82
C ASN A 160 -5.48 -7.68 -6.79
N MET A 161 -5.22 -7.00 -7.91
CA MET A 161 -5.75 -5.67 -8.18
C MET A 161 -7.24 -5.75 -8.54
N ILE A 162 -8.01 -4.72 -8.20
CA ILE A 162 -9.38 -4.54 -8.68
C ILE A 162 -9.32 -4.44 -10.21
N SER A 163 -10.02 -5.32 -10.91
CA SER A 163 -9.92 -5.50 -12.36
C SER A 163 -11.30 -5.64 -13.00
N ASP A 164 -11.43 -5.32 -14.29
CA ASP A 164 -12.71 -5.32 -15.03
C ASP A 164 -12.78 -6.33 -16.20
N GLY A 165 -11.97 -7.39 -16.14
CA GLY A 165 -11.86 -8.39 -17.21
C GLY A 165 -11.00 -7.94 -18.40
N ALA A 166 -10.82 -6.64 -18.61
CA ALA A 166 -9.82 -6.09 -19.53
C ALA A 166 -8.44 -5.95 -18.88
N GLY A 167 -8.39 -5.68 -17.58
CA GLY A 167 -7.16 -5.64 -16.79
C GLY A 167 -7.37 -4.96 -15.44
N PRO A 168 -6.29 -4.64 -14.70
CA PRO A 168 -6.39 -3.87 -13.48
C PRO A 168 -6.90 -2.45 -13.74
N LEU A 169 -7.80 -1.97 -12.90
CA LEU A 169 -8.30 -0.60 -12.92
C LEU A 169 -7.28 0.35 -12.29
N SER A 170 -7.18 1.57 -12.84
CA SER A 170 -6.24 2.58 -12.39
C SER A 170 -6.78 3.99 -12.53
N LEU A 171 -6.34 4.89 -11.65
CA LEU A 171 -6.68 6.32 -11.67
C LEU A 171 -6.31 7.02 -12.98
N TYR A 172 -5.35 6.48 -13.75
CA TYR A 172 -4.99 7.03 -15.07
C TYR A 172 -6.02 6.74 -16.16
N THR A 173 -6.81 5.69 -16.01
CA THR A 173 -7.75 5.22 -17.04
C THR A 173 -9.21 5.35 -16.62
N SER A 174 -9.48 5.46 -15.32
CA SER A 174 -10.82 5.52 -14.75
C SER A 174 -10.91 6.57 -13.64
N GLU A 175 -12.11 7.11 -13.43
CA GLU A 175 -12.38 7.92 -12.24
C GLU A 175 -12.43 7.02 -11.00
N PHE A 176 -11.98 7.54 -9.87
CA PHE A 176 -11.97 6.87 -8.58
C PHE A 176 -13.34 6.32 -8.21
N ARG A 177 -14.42 7.09 -8.46
CA ARG A 177 -15.79 6.62 -8.19
C ARG A 177 -16.18 5.40 -9.04
N GLU A 178 -15.70 5.33 -10.28
CA GLU A 178 -15.92 4.18 -11.16
C GLU A 178 -15.15 2.96 -10.65
N ILE A 179 -13.92 3.14 -10.16
CA ILE A 179 -13.15 2.05 -9.53
C ILE A 179 -13.85 1.57 -8.25
N TRP A 180 -14.27 2.51 -7.40
CA TRP A 180 -14.94 2.26 -6.12
C TRP A 180 -16.26 1.50 -6.28
N ASN A 181 -16.98 1.74 -7.38
CA ASN A 181 -18.24 1.07 -7.71
C ASN A 181 -18.15 0.21 -8.98
N SER A 182 -16.96 -0.30 -9.26
CA SER A 182 -16.72 -1.19 -10.40
C SER A 182 -17.54 -2.48 -10.27
N PRO A 183 -17.83 -3.18 -11.39
CA PRO A 183 -18.50 -4.49 -11.34
C PRO A 183 -17.81 -5.48 -10.41
N ALA A 184 -16.47 -5.48 -10.36
CA ALA A 184 -15.68 -6.29 -9.43
C ALA A 184 -15.97 -5.95 -7.95
N MET A 185 -15.94 -4.67 -7.57
CA MET A 185 -16.23 -4.26 -6.19
C MET A 185 -17.68 -4.57 -5.78
N ARG A 186 -18.63 -4.37 -6.70
CA ARG A 186 -20.05 -4.66 -6.46
C ARG A 186 -20.30 -6.15 -6.30
N LYS A 187 -19.64 -6.98 -7.13
CA LYS A 187 -19.65 -8.44 -7.00
C LYS A 187 -19.10 -8.83 -5.63
N LEU A 188 -17.91 -8.35 -5.26
CA LEU A 188 -17.30 -8.66 -3.97
C LEU A 188 -18.21 -8.33 -2.78
N ARG A 189 -18.78 -7.13 -2.74
CA ARG A 189 -19.73 -6.70 -1.69
C ARG A 189 -20.95 -7.61 -1.61
N LYS A 190 -21.50 -8.01 -2.76
CA LYS A 190 -22.61 -8.98 -2.83
C LYS A 190 -22.23 -10.33 -2.23
N GLN A 191 -21.06 -10.85 -2.60
CA GLN A 191 -20.58 -12.16 -2.13
C GLN A 191 -20.42 -12.16 -0.60
N LEU A 192 -19.75 -11.14 -0.05
CA LEU A 192 -19.54 -11.02 1.40
C LEU A 192 -20.85 -10.85 2.19
N LEU A 193 -21.83 -10.13 1.64
CA LEU A 193 -23.16 -9.98 2.28
C LEU A 193 -24.05 -11.22 2.17
N ASN A 194 -23.70 -12.18 1.32
CA ASN A 194 -24.41 -13.45 1.19
C ASN A 194 -23.62 -14.61 1.82
N ALA A 195 -22.64 -14.32 2.69
CA ALA A 195 -21.78 -15.30 3.34
C ALA A 195 -20.94 -16.16 2.37
N GLU A 196 -20.71 -15.70 1.14
CA GLU A 196 -19.81 -16.37 0.18
C GLU A 196 -18.33 -16.05 0.50
N ARG A 197 -17.41 -16.94 0.12
CA ARG A 197 -15.95 -16.79 0.29
C ARG A 197 -15.28 -16.39 -1.03
N PRO A 198 -15.15 -15.09 -1.35
CA PRO A 198 -14.47 -14.61 -2.55
C PRO A 198 -12.98 -14.96 -2.55
N HIS A 199 -12.44 -15.29 -3.73
CA HIS A 199 -11.02 -15.60 -3.94
C HIS A 199 -10.12 -14.44 -3.49
N GLU A 200 -10.57 -13.20 -3.66
CA GLU A 200 -9.85 -11.99 -3.27
C GLU A 200 -9.54 -11.89 -1.77
N CYS A 201 -10.21 -12.72 -0.94
CA CYS A 201 -10.05 -12.81 0.51
C CYS A 201 -9.39 -14.12 0.97
N GLU A 202 -8.89 -14.96 0.06
CA GLU A 202 -8.32 -16.28 0.35
C GLU A 202 -7.19 -16.24 1.38
N VAL A 203 -6.37 -15.19 1.38
CA VAL A 203 -5.27 -15.02 2.32
C VAL A 203 -5.78 -14.94 3.75
N CYS A 204 -6.89 -14.23 3.98
CA CYS A 204 -7.50 -14.16 5.31
C CYS A 204 -8.13 -15.48 5.71
N TYR A 205 -8.80 -16.17 4.77
CA TYR A 205 -9.39 -17.48 5.01
C TYR A 205 -8.35 -18.55 5.35
N ALA A 206 -7.20 -18.53 4.68
CA ALA A 206 -6.08 -19.43 4.99
C ALA A 206 -5.51 -19.13 6.38
N ASN A 207 -5.31 -17.85 6.71
CA ASN A 207 -4.80 -17.45 8.02
C ASN A 207 -5.79 -17.81 9.15
N GLU A 208 -7.09 -17.62 8.95
CA GLU A 208 -8.14 -17.99 9.91
C GLU A 208 -8.18 -19.49 10.17
N SER A 209 -8.09 -20.32 9.12
CA SER A 209 -8.03 -21.78 9.29
C SER A 209 -6.79 -22.24 10.05
N ALA A 210 -5.69 -21.49 9.98
CA ALA A 210 -4.44 -21.82 10.66
C ALA A 210 -4.34 -21.25 12.08
N THR A 211 -4.89 -20.06 12.33
CA THR A 211 -4.60 -19.27 13.55
C THR A 211 -5.86 -18.69 14.21
N SER A 212 -7.06 -18.99 13.70
CA SER A 212 -8.34 -18.37 14.10
C SER A 212 -8.41 -16.84 13.89
N THR A 213 -7.35 -16.21 13.42
CA THR A 213 -7.28 -14.76 13.20
C THR A 213 -6.77 -14.42 11.80
N SER A 214 -7.13 -13.22 11.33
CA SER A 214 -6.62 -12.65 10.09
C SER A 214 -6.76 -11.13 10.12
N TYR A 215 -6.24 -10.46 9.10
CA TYR A 215 -6.50 -9.03 8.92
C TYR A 215 -8.00 -8.71 8.84
N ARG A 216 -8.81 -9.62 8.28
CA ARG A 216 -10.27 -9.51 8.26
C ARG A 216 -10.85 -9.54 9.66
N THR A 217 -10.47 -10.50 10.51
CA THR A 217 -11.06 -10.60 11.85
C THR A 217 -10.54 -9.51 12.79
N MET A 218 -9.29 -9.09 12.64
CA MET A 218 -8.66 -8.06 13.48
C MET A 218 -9.09 -6.64 13.12
N THR A 219 -9.17 -6.33 11.81
CA THR A 219 -9.45 -4.96 11.33
C THR A 219 -10.76 -4.89 10.56
N GLY A 220 -11.03 -5.88 9.72
CA GLY A 220 -12.20 -5.90 8.84
C GLY A 220 -13.55 -6.08 9.54
N LEU A 221 -13.60 -6.58 10.78
CA LEU A 221 -14.82 -6.68 11.59
C LEU A 221 -15.09 -5.42 12.43
N SER A 222 -14.14 -4.49 12.51
CA SER A 222 -14.31 -3.22 13.21
C SER A 222 -14.69 -2.12 12.19
N PRO A 223 -15.98 -1.79 12.02
CA PRO A 223 -16.37 -0.70 11.15
C PRO A 223 -15.83 0.64 11.64
N LEU A 224 -15.61 1.57 10.71
CA LEU A 224 -15.23 2.93 11.05
C LEU A 224 -16.47 3.66 11.56
N GLY A 225 -16.60 3.79 12.87
CA GLY A 225 -17.74 4.46 13.52
C GLY A 225 -18.71 3.46 14.13
N GLU A 226 -19.99 3.59 13.80
CA GLU A 226 -21.05 2.80 14.43
C GLU A 226 -21.03 1.32 14.01
N PRO A 227 -21.47 0.41 14.89
CA PRO A 227 -21.65 -1.00 14.56
C PRO A 227 -22.51 -1.18 13.30
N ILE A 228 -22.13 -2.14 12.45
CA ILE A 228 -22.88 -2.45 11.23
C ILE A 228 -24.07 -3.37 11.58
N ASP A 229 -25.29 -2.90 11.32
CA ASP A 229 -26.47 -3.74 11.20
C ASP A 229 -26.43 -4.45 9.83
N LEU A 230 -26.02 -5.73 9.84
CA LEU A 230 -25.87 -6.53 8.63
C LEU A 230 -27.19 -6.71 7.85
N PRO A 231 -28.32 -7.08 8.47
CA PRO A 231 -29.61 -7.08 7.78
C PRO A 231 -30.01 -5.74 7.14
N ALA A 232 -29.78 -4.62 7.82
CA ALA A 232 -30.04 -3.29 7.26
C ALA A 232 -29.12 -2.99 6.07
N LEU A 233 -27.81 -3.22 6.23
CA LEU A 233 -26.82 -3.03 5.17
C LEU A 233 -27.12 -3.91 3.96
N GLN A 234 -27.52 -5.18 4.16
CA GLN A 234 -27.85 -6.09 3.08
C GLN A 234 -29.09 -5.60 2.29
N ARG A 235 -30.13 -5.10 2.98
CA ARG A 235 -31.30 -4.49 2.32
C ARG A 235 -30.92 -3.23 1.54
N GLU A 236 -30.15 -2.34 2.14
CA GLU A 236 -29.68 -1.11 1.50
C GLU A 236 -28.86 -1.41 0.25
N MET A 237 -27.85 -2.29 0.36
CA MET A 237 -26.95 -2.63 -0.73
C MET A 237 -27.68 -3.36 -1.86
N ARG A 238 -28.66 -4.23 -1.57
CA ARG A 238 -29.51 -4.83 -2.61
C ARG A 238 -30.29 -3.77 -3.39
N ALA A 239 -30.90 -2.81 -2.70
CA ALA A 239 -31.66 -1.74 -3.32
C ALA A 239 -30.79 -0.85 -4.24
N ARG A 240 -29.50 -0.69 -3.92
CA ARG A 240 -28.54 0.10 -4.70
C ARG A 240 -27.66 -0.73 -5.63
N ASN A 241 -27.99 -2.00 -5.83
CA ASN A 241 -27.21 -2.93 -6.65
C ASN A 241 -25.70 -2.94 -6.26
N TYR A 242 -25.48 -2.96 -4.94
CA TYR A 242 -24.20 -3.04 -4.22
C TYR A 242 -23.23 -1.86 -4.45
N GLN A 243 -23.77 -0.71 -4.87
CA GLN A 243 -23.03 0.54 -4.94
C GLN A 243 -22.95 1.21 -3.57
N VAL A 244 -21.82 1.86 -3.31
CA VAL A 244 -21.57 2.66 -2.11
C VAL A 244 -21.39 4.12 -2.54
N ASP A 245 -22.33 4.97 -2.15
CA ASP A 245 -22.31 6.41 -2.50
C ASP A 245 -21.29 7.18 -1.67
N ALA A 246 -21.12 6.75 -0.42
CA ALA A 246 -20.14 7.32 0.50
C ALA A 246 -18.72 7.12 -0.02
N PHE A 247 -17.90 8.15 0.13
CA PHE A 247 -16.47 8.06 -0.08
C PHE A 247 -15.86 7.16 1.01
N PRO A 248 -14.81 6.36 0.72
CA PRO A 248 -14.17 5.53 1.75
C PRO A 248 -13.71 6.37 2.95
N GLY A 249 -14.07 5.90 4.15
CA GLY A 249 -13.56 6.44 5.41
C GLY A 249 -12.10 6.05 5.70
N TYR A 250 -11.55 5.08 4.97
CA TYR A 250 -10.18 4.62 5.09
C TYR A 250 -9.46 4.56 3.74
N LEU A 251 -8.51 5.46 3.52
CA LEU A 251 -7.64 5.43 2.34
C LEU A 251 -6.23 4.97 2.73
N LYS A 252 -5.69 4.01 1.97
CA LYS A 252 -4.26 3.73 1.95
C LYS A 252 -3.66 4.21 0.63
N LEU A 253 -2.67 5.09 0.68
CA LEU A 253 -1.99 5.62 -0.51
C LEU A 253 -0.51 5.22 -0.51
N GLU A 254 -0.02 4.72 -1.65
CA GLU A 254 1.41 4.50 -1.89
C GLU A 254 1.96 5.66 -2.75
N LEU A 255 2.67 6.60 -2.13
CA LEU A 255 3.09 7.86 -2.76
C LEU A 255 4.43 7.70 -3.48
N GLY A 256 4.38 7.12 -4.68
CA GLY A 256 5.56 6.95 -5.52
C GLY A 256 6.63 6.05 -4.91
N ASN A 257 7.84 6.12 -5.46
CA ASN A 257 8.95 5.26 -5.06
C ASN A 257 10.13 6.03 -4.46
N LEU A 258 10.01 7.34 -4.20
CA LEU A 258 11.12 8.14 -3.69
C LEU A 258 11.59 7.58 -2.34
N CYS A 259 12.75 6.93 -2.34
CA CYS A 259 13.35 6.31 -1.18
C CYS A 259 14.87 6.42 -1.30
N ASN A 260 15.56 6.43 -0.17
CA ASN A 260 17.01 6.50 -0.06
C ASN A 260 17.68 5.15 0.24
N LEU A 261 16.91 4.05 0.24
CA LEU A 261 17.39 2.71 0.58
C LEU A 261 17.16 1.71 -0.56
N LYS A 262 18.00 0.69 -0.62
CA LYS A 262 17.96 -0.46 -1.53
C LYS A 262 17.75 -1.77 -0.76
N CYS A 263 16.71 -1.83 0.07
CA CYS A 263 16.41 -3.01 0.88
C CYS A 263 16.35 -4.28 0.02
N ARG A 264 16.97 -5.39 0.47
CA ARG A 264 17.05 -6.65 -0.30
C ARG A 264 15.69 -7.28 -0.65
N THR A 265 14.63 -6.92 0.06
CA THR A 265 13.25 -7.37 -0.19
C THR A 265 12.41 -6.40 -1.01
N CYS A 266 12.89 -5.18 -1.24
CA CYS A 266 12.16 -4.18 -2.01
C CYS A 266 12.44 -4.32 -3.52
N TYR A 267 11.64 -3.62 -4.32
CA TYR A 267 11.75 -3.58 -5.78
C TYR A 267 11.60 -2.14 -6.28
N GLY A 268 11.86 -1.90 -7.57
CA GLY A 268 11.96 -0.55 -8.15
C GLY A 268 10.73 0.36 -7.92
N ALA A 269 9.52 -0.19 -7.86
CA ALA A 269 8.31 0.62 -7.62
C ALA A 269 8.16 1.08 -6.16
N GLN A 270 8.99 0.57 -5.24
CA GLN A 270 9.01 0.95 -3.82
C GLN A 270 10.33 1.64 -3.41
N SER A 271 11.31 1.71 -4.32
CA SER A 271 12.53 2.49 -4.11
C SER A 271 13.14 2.98 -5.42
N SER A 272 13.30 4.30 -5.51
CA SER A 272 14.00 5.00 -6.59
C SER A 272 15.48 4.63 -6.68
N GLU A 273 16.08 4.23 -5.56
CA GLU A 273 17.47 3.76 -5.55
C GLU A 273 17.58 2.35 -6.12
N ILE A 274 16.57 1.49 -5.89
CA ILE A 274 16.49 0.16 -6.53
C ILE A 274 16.18 0.32 -8.01
N GLU A 275 15.25 1.20 -8.40
CA GLU A 275 14.92 1.42 -9.81
C GLU A 275 16.17 1.81 -10.64
N ARG A 276 17.12 2.53 -10.04
CA ARG A 276 18.39 2.91 -10.67
C ARG A 276 19.48 1.85 -10.54
N ASP A 277 19.26 0.80 -9.75
CA ASP A 277 20.26 -0.23 -9.46
C ASP A 277 20.29 -1.29 -10.57
N PRO A 278 21.35 -1.35 -11.38
CA PRO A 278 21.40 -2.19 -12.57
C PRO A 278 21.42 -3.71 -12.30
N VAL A 279 21.72 -4.11 -11.06
CA VAL A 279 21.80 -5.52 -10.66
C VAL A 279 20.52 -5.91 -9.94
N HIS A 280 20.09 -5.09 -8.98
CA HIS A 280 18.92 -5.42 -8.18
C HIS A 280 17.63 -5.44 -9.02
N THR A 281 17.49 -4.55 -10.01
CA THR A 281 16.34 -4.58 -10.92
C THR A 281 16.25 -5.88 -11.70
N MET A 282 17.37 -6.54 -12.04
CA MET A 282 17.32 -7.79 -12.80
C MET A 282 16.69 -8.93 -11.98
N TRP A 283 16.95 -8.95 -10.67
CA TRP A 283 16.31 -9.88 -9.74
C TRP A 283 14.86 -9.56 -9.45
N SER A 284 14.54 -8.28 -9.26
CA SER A 284 13.19 -7.86 -8.92
C SER A 284 12.24 -7.76 -10.12
N GLY A 285 12.66 -8.24 -11.31
CA GLY A 285 11.86 -8.23 -12.54
C GLY A 285 11.79 -6.90 -13.28
N GLY A 286 12.67 -5.94 -12.96
CA GLY A 286 12.57 -4.55 -13.37
C GLY A 286 11.29 -3.91 -12.84
N SER A 287 11.12 -2.61 -13.04
CA SER A 287 9.77 -2.05 -13.04
C SER A 287 9.17 -2.37 -14.40
N ASP A 288 8.80 -3.62 -14.70
CA ASP A 288 7.84 -3.79 -15.78
C ASP A 288 6.55 -3.15 -15.28
N PRO A 289 6.26 -1.89 -15.66
CA PRO A 289 5.20 -1.15 -14.99
C PRO A 289 3.91 -1.87 -15.33
N LEU A 290 2.98 -1.97 -14.38
CA LEU A 290 1.67 -2.52 -14.74
C LEU A 290 1.03 -1.67 -15.83
N HIS A 291 1.37 -0.38 -15.95
CA HIS A 291 1.04 0.44 -17.12
C HIS A 291 1.93 0.13 -18.32
N ALA A 292 1.35 0.17 -19.51
CA ALA A 292 2.13 0.47 -20.70
C ALA A 292 2.61 1.93 -20.59
N LEU A 293 3.92 2.11 -20.45
CA LEU A 293 4.57 3.41 -20.41
C LEU A 293 5.35 3.63 -21.70
N TRP A 294 5.25 4.83 -22.27
CA TRP A 294 6.27 5.36 -23.16
C TRP A 294 7.53 5.57 -22.34
N ASP A 295 8.55 4.73 -22.57
CA ASP A 295 9.92 4.97 -22.17
C ASP A 295 10.65 5.54 -23.39
N ASP A 296 10.86 6.84 -23.35
CA ASP A 296 11.36 7.61 -24.49
C ASP A 296 10.38 7.51 -25.69
N ASN A 297 10.73 6.72 -26.72
CA ASN A 297 9.92 6.52 -27.91
C ASN A 297 9.30 5.13 -28.02
N GLN A 298 9.49 4.27 -27.03
CA GLN A 298 9.02 2.87 -27.07
C GLN A 298 8.12 2.57 -25.88
N ALA A 299 7.14 1.70 -26.08
CA ALA A 299 6.26 1.23 -25.02
C ALA A 299 6.02 -0.27 -25.13
N LEU A 300 6.32 -1.01 -24.07
CA LEU A 300 5.96 -2.43 -23.95
C LEU A 300 4.47 -2.54 -23.61
N ILE A 301 3.71 -3.15 -24.51
CA ILE A 301 2.23 -3.24 -24.43
C ILE A 301 1.70 -4.67 -24.23
N GLY A 302 2.56 -5.67 -24.30
CA GLY A 302 2.19 -7.08 -24.12
C GLY A 302 3.40 -8.02 -24.26
N PRO A 303 3.22 -9.35 -24.17
CA PRO A 303 1.96 -10.07 -24.00
C PRO A 303 1.45 -10.08 -22.55
N TYR A 304 2.31 -9.73 -21.59
CA TYR A 304 1.96 -9.61 -20.19
C TYR A 304 0.83 -8.58 -20.01
N PRO A 305 -0.10 -8.79 -19.07
CA PRO A 305 -1.19 -7.86 -18.82
C PRO A 305 -0.67 -6.44 -18.54
N LYS A 306 -1.17 -5.45 -19.29
CA LYS A 306 -0.94 -4.03 -19.06
C LYS A 306 -2.23 -3.31 -18.74
N ILE A 307 -2.17 -2.39 -17.79
CA ILE A 307 -3.28 -1.55 -17.37
C ILE A 307 -3.75 -0.69 -18.54
N GLY A 308 -5.06 -0.71 -18.76
CA GLY A 308 -5.71 -0.01 -19.85
C GLY A 308 -5.61 -0.72 -21.21
N ILE A 309 -4.90 -1.85 -21.32
CA ILE A 309 -4.82 -2.63 -22.57
C ILE A 309 -5.67 -3.87 -22.43
N ALA A 310 -6.86 -3.86 -23.05
CA ALA A 310 -7.70 -5.05 -23.06
C ALA A 310 -7.07 -6.11 -23.97
N ARG A 311 -7.05 -7.37 -23.51
CA ARG A 311 -6.52 -8.49 -24.30
C ARG A 311 -7.44 -9.70 -24.27
N ARG A 312 -7.52 -10.43 -25.37
CA ARG A 312 -8.28 -11.69 -25.50
C ARG A 312 -7.54 -12.70 -26.37
N GLY A 313 -7.88 -13.98 -26.22
CA GLY A 313 -7.30 -15.07 -27.02
C GLY A 313 -5.81 -15.32 -26.75
N ILE A 314 -5.38 -15.05 -25.52
CA ILE A 314 -4.00 -15.24 -25.06
C ILE A 314 -4.00 -15.78 -23.63
N TYR A 315 -3.19 -16.79 -23.38
CA TYR A 315 -3.10 -17.44 -22.08
C TYR A 315 -2.28 -16.61 -21.08
N LEU A 316 -2.19 -17.09 -19.83
CA LEU A 316 -1.28 -16.50 -18.85
C LEU A 316 0.18 -16.76 -19.24
N PRO A 317 1.11 -15.85 -18.88
CA PRO A 317 2.53 -16.07 -19.12
C PRO A 317 3.05 -17.34 -18.44
N GLU A 318 3.85 -18.09 -19.18
CA GLU A 318 4.52 -19.30 -18.70
C GLU A 318 5.93 -19.41 -19.28
N LYS A 319 6.75 -20.26 -18.69
CA LYS A 319 8.09 -20.55 -19.19
C LYS A 319 7.99 -21.51 -20.39
N ILE A 320 8.54 -21.11 -21.53
CA ILE A 320 8.48 -21.81 -22.82
C ILE A 320 9.92 -21.98 -23.32
N GLY A 321 10.53 -23.13 -23.04
CA GLY A 321 11.98 -23.32 -23.23
C GLY A 321 12.78 -22.40 -22.31
N ASP A 322 13.69 -21.61 -22.89
CA ASP A 322 14.57 -20.69 -22.15
C ASP A 322 14.00 -19.27 -21.97
N PHE A 323 12.76 -19.03 -22.43
CA PHE A 323 12.14 -17.71 -22.41
C PHE A 323 10.78 -17.77 -21.72
N TRP A 324 10.31 -16.62 -21.24
CA TRP A 324 8.92 -16.47 -20.82
C TRP A 324 8.09 -15.84 -21.92
N GLY A 325 6.85 -16.30 -22.07
CA GLY A 325 5.92 -15.77 -23.06
C GLY A 325 4.50 -16.22 -22.81
N SER A 326 3.58 -15.85 -23.70
CA SER A 326 2.18 -16.27 -23.64
C SER A 326 1.73 -16.83 -24.98
N TRP A 327 1.17 -18.04 -24.94
CA TRP A 327 0.55 -18.66 -26.09
C TRP A 327 -0.71 -17.91 -26.51
N THR A 328 -0.90 -17.70 -27.81
CA THR A 328 -2.21 -17.37 -28.36
C THR A 328 -3.10 -18.61 -28.39
N ASP A 329 -4.41 -18.46 -28.46
CA ASP A 329 -5.36 -19.58 -28.65
C ASP A 329 -5.73 -19.83 -30.13
N GLY A 330 -5.09 -19.07 -31.02
CA GLY A 330 -5.38 -19.01 -32.45
C GLY A 330 -5.67 -17.58 -32.94
N SER A 331 -6.21 -16.72 -32.07
CA SER A 331 -6.31 -15.28 -32.36
C SER A 331 -6.19 -14.44 -31.10
N ALA A 332 -5.03 -13.78 -30.92
CA ALA A 332 -4.84 -12.85 -29.82
C ALA A 332 -5.18 -11.42 -30.25
N ILE A 333 -6.04 -10.76 -29.49
CA ILE A 333 -6.47 -9.37 -29.74
C ILE A 333 -5.97 -8.49 -28.61
N PHE A 334 -5.34 -7.37 -28.95
CA PHE A 334 -4.93 -6.31 -28.03
C PHE A 334 -5.59 -4.99 -28.43
N ASN A 335 -6.30 -4.39 -27.49
CA ASN A 335 -6.97 -3.11 -27.63
C ASN A 335 -6.15 -2.08 -26.86
N VAL A 336 -5.34 -1.32 -27.59
CA VAL A 336 -4.29 -0.46 -27.04
C VAL A 336 -4.74 0.99 -27.15
N PRO A 337 -5.15 1.63 -26.05
CA PRO A 337 -5.57 3.02 -26.12
C PRO A 337 -4.35 3.94 -26.22
N ILE A 338 -4.43 4.95 -27.10
CA ILE A 338 -3.32 5.87 -27.36
C ILE A 338 -3.85 7.29 -27.34
N SER A 339 -3.17 8.18 -26.60
CA SER A 339 -3.50 9.60 -26.65
C SER A 339 -3.41 10.15 -28.08
N ARG A 340 -4.39 10.93 -28.50
CA ARG A 340 -4.45 11.56 -29.85
C ARG A 340 -3.26 12.49 -30.15
N HIS A 341 -2.48 12.85 -29.13
CA HIS A 341 -1.28 13.69 -29.27
C HIS A 341 -0.03 12.90 -29.70
N TYR A 342 -0.05 11.56 -29.66
CA TYR A 342 1.09 10.74 -30.07
C TYR A 342 0.96 10.27 -31.52
N SER A 343 2.05 10.37 -32.26
CA SER A 343 2.18 9.80 -33.60
C SER A 343 2.94 8.48 -33.51
N VAL A 344 2.22 7.36 -33.55
CA VAL A 344 2.80 6.01 -33.52
C VAL A 344 3.40 5.69 -34.88
N GLU A 345 4.64 5.19 -34.89
CA GLU A 345 5.39 4.92 -36.13
C GLU A 345 5.49 3.45 -36.46
N ARG A 346 5.62 2.59 -35.46
CA ARG A 346 5.93 1.17 -35.71
C ARG A 346 5.53 0.28 -34.55
N LEU A 347 5.10 -0.94 -34.90
CA LEU A 347 4.80 -2.04 -34.00
C LEU A 347 5.86 -3.12 -34.16
N PHE A 348 6.41 -3.58 -33.04
CA PHE A 348 7.32 -4.72 -32.96
C PHE A 348 6.65 -5.86 -32.19
N ILE A 349 6.70 -7.07 -32.73
CA ILE A 349 6.23 -8.28 -32.04
C ILE A 349 7.32 -9.33 -32.11
N ALA A 350 7.72 -9.85 -30.96
CA ALA A 350 8.63 -10.98 -30.86
C ALA A 350 7.87 -12.26 -30.53
N PHE A 351 8.25 -13.34 -31.21
CA PHE A 351 7.70 -14.68 -31.04
C PHE A 351 8.82 -15.66 -30.74
N ASN A 352 8.51 -16.71 -29.98
CA ASN A 352 9.39 -17.87 -29.86
C ASN A 352 8.90 -18.98 -30.81
N HIS A 353 9.38 -18.98 -32.05
CA HIS A 353 8.94 -19.94 -33.08
C HIS A 353 9.71 -21.27 -33.05
N GLU A 354 10.77 -21.41 -32.22
CA GLU A 354 11.52 -22.69 -32.09
C GLU A 354 10.62 -23.83 -31.60
N VAL A 355 9.59 -23.49 -30.82
CA VAL A 355 8.63 -24.46 -30.26
C VAL A 355 7.48 -24.76 -31.24
N SER A 356 7.34 -24.04 -32.35
CA SER A 356 6.22 -24.21 -33.29
C SER A 356 6.51 -23.70 -34.72
N PRO A 357 7.42 -24.35 -35.47
CA PRO A 357 7.74 -23.98 -36.84
C PRO A 357 6.56 -24.23 -37.81
N HIS A 358 6.55 -23.53 -38.95
CA HIS A 358 5.64 -23.75 -40.10
C HIS A 358 4.18 -23.32 -39.95
N ARG A 359 3.85 -22.52 -38.92
CA ARG A 359 2.50 -21.99 -38.73
C ARG A 359 2.25 -20.73 -39.57
N ALA A 360 1.06 -20.63 -40.16
CA ALA A 360 0.60 -19.38 -40.75
C ALA A 360 0.36 -18.32 -39.66
N LEU A 361 0.76 -17.09 -39.94
CA LEU A 361 0.65 -15.93 -39.07
C LEU A 361 0.14 -14.74 -39.87
N GLN A 362 -0.92 -14.10 -39.38
CA GLN A 362 -1.39 -12.80 -39.85
C GLN A 362 -1.39 -11.82 -38.67
N ILE A 363 -0.98 -10.59 -38.93
CA ILE A 363 -1.10 -9.48 -37.98
C ILE A 363 -1.95 -8.39 -38.64
N LEU A 364 -3.05 -8.08 -37.99
CA LEU A 364 -4.00 -7.07 -38.44
C LEU A 364 -3.94 -5.87 -37.48
N ILE A 365 -3.97 -4.68 -38.05
CA ILE A 365 -4.06 -3.41 -37.32
C ILE A 365 -5.38 -2.76 -37.70
N ASN A 366 -6.26 -2.57 -36.73
CA ASN A 366 -7.62 -2.03 -36.94
C ASN A 366 -8.40 -2.79 -38.03
N GLY A 367 -8.22 -4.12 -38.09
CA GLY A 367 -8.85 -5.00 -39.08
C GLY A 367 -8.17 -5.02 -40.46
N VAL A 368 -7.11 -4.24 -40.70
CA VAL A 368 -6.32 -4.26 -41.94
C VAL A 368 -5.15 -5.21 -41.78
N VAL A 369 -4.98 -6.17 -42.69
CA VAL A 369 -3.82 -7.07 -42.69
C VAL A 369 -2.56 -6.26 -43.01
N CYS A 370 -1.64 -6.18 -42.06
CA CYS A 370 -0.36 -5.46 -42.21
C CYS A 370 0.84 -6.39 -42.32
N PHE A 371 0.68 -7.66 -41.93
CA PHE A 371 1.67 -8.70 -42.11
C PHE A 371 0.98 -10.05 -42.32
N GLU A 372 1.46 -10.83 -43.27
CA GLU A 372 1.02 -12.20 -43.51
C GLU A 372 2.23 -13.03 -43.96
N SER A 373 2.47 -14.14 -43.26
CA SER A 373 3.54 -15.06 -43.62
C SER A 373 3.30 -16.45 -43.05
N ARG A 374 3.97 -17.45 -43.61
CA ARG A 374 4.13 -18.77 -43.00
C ARG A 374 5.56 -18.88 -42.48
N LEU A 375 5.71 -18.95 -41.15
CA LEU A 375 7.02 -18.89 -40.51
C LEU A 375 7.87 -20.12 -40.90
N ALA A 376 8.99 -19.89 -41.61
CA ALA A 376 9.94 -20.93 -42.02
C ALA A 376 10.90 -21.32 -40.87
N LYS A 377 11.76 -22.33 -41.07
CA LYS A 377 12.75 -22.81 -40.08
C LYS A 377 13.81 -21.78 -39.68
N THR A 378 13.95 -20.68 -40.43
CA THR A 378 14.90 -19.60 -40.15
C THR A 378 14.29 -18.61 -39.15
N PRO A 379 15.04 -18.16 -38.12
CA PRO A 379 14.48 -17.37 -37.06
C PRO A 379 14.09 -15.95 -37.51
N ILE A 380 12.80 -15.75 -37.76
CA ILE A 380 12.18 -14.42 -37.68
C ILE A 380 11.69 -14.27 -36.23
N GLY A 381 12.62 -14.04 -35.30
CA GLY A 381 12.27 -13.86 -33.88
C GLY A 381 11.55 -12.54 -33.60
N LYS A 382 11.58 -11.57 -34.54
CA LYS A 382 10.99 -10.24 -34.39
C LYS A 382 10.36 -9.79 -35.70
N ILE A 383 9.09 -9.41 -35.67
CA ILE A 383 8.36 -8.77 -36.77
C ILE A 383 8.24 -7.28 -36.49
N SER A 384 8.44 -6.46 -37.51
CA SER A 384 8.34 -5.00 -37.47
C SER A 384 7.33 -4.54 -38.51
N ILE A 385 6.32 -3.79 -38.09
CA ILE A 385 5.24 -3.26 -38.94
C ILE A 385 5.26 -1.74 -38.84
N GLU A 386 5.37 -1.05 -39.98
CA GLU A 386 5.27 0.40 -40.04
C GLU A 386 3.81 0.86 -39.98
N LEU A 387 3.57 1.88 -39.16
CA LEU A 387 2.26 2.43 -38.81
C LEU A 387 2.13 3.92 -39.21
N SER A 388 3.17 4.51 -39.81
CA SER A 388 3.30 5.94 -40.07
C SER A 388 2.18 6.56 -40.93
N ASP A 389 1.50 5.75 -41.75
CA ASP A 389 0.40 6.20 -42.63
C ASP A 389 -1.00 5.97 -42.04
N GLN A 390 -1.09 5.39 -40.84
CA GLN A 390 -2.36 5.12 -40.19
C GLN A 390 -2.74 6.22 -39.21
N LYS A 391 -3.96 6.74 -39.33
CA LYS A 391 -4.56 7.65 -38.35
C LYS A 391 -5.30 6.83 -37.30
N PHE A 392 -4.94 7.01 -36.03
CA PHE A 392 -5.56 6.32 -34.91
C PHE A 392 -6.52 7.26 -34.17
N ASP A 393 -7.77 6.83 -33.98
CA ASP A 393 -8.76 7.59 -33.20
C ASP A 393 -8.78 7.13 -31.74
N GLY A 394 -7.70 7.44 -31.02
CA GLY A 394 -7.65 7.17 -29.57
C GLY A 394 -7.37 5.72 -29.17
N GLU A 395 -7.29 4.79 -30.14
CA GLU A 395 -7.05 3.36 -29.92
C GLU A 395 -6.39 2.69 -31.14
N ILE A 396 -5.57 1.67 -30.88
CA ILE A 396 -5.04 0.72 -31.85
C ILE A 396 -5.51 -0.68 -31.47
N ASN A 397 -6.25 -1.33 -32.37
CA ASN A 397 -6.56 -2.74 -32.26
C ASN A 397 -5.49 -3.55 -33.00
N ILE A 398 -4.79 -4.43 -32.28
CA ILE A 398 -3.79 -5.34 -32.82
C ILE A 398 -4.36 -6.75 -32.71
N GLU A 399 -4.58 -7.41 -33.84
CA GLU A 399 -5.03 -8.81 -33.89
C GLU A 399 -3.92 -9.68 -34.48
N ILE A 400 -3.51 -10.70 -33.73
CA ILE A 400 -2.48 -11.66 -34.09
C ILE A 400 -3.15 -13.02 -34.29
N ARG A 401 -3.35 -13.41 -35.55
CA ARG A 401 -3.91 -14.70 -35.91
C ARG A 401 -2.79 -15.67 -36.22
N SER A 402 -2.83 -16.82 -35.58
CA SER A 402 -1.87 -17.89 -35.84
C SER A 402 -2.58 -19.22 -35.94
N GLU A 403 -2.11 -20.11 -36.82
CA GLU A 403 -2.53 -21.52 -36.75
C GLU A 403 -2.31 -22.06 -35.34
N ALA A 404 -3.33 -22.71 -34.78
CA ALA A 404 -3.30 -23.23 -33.42
C ALA A 404 -3.76 -24.68 -33.37
N ALA A 405 -3.04 -25.49 -32.61
CA ALA A 405 -3.26 -26.92 -32.46
C ALA A 405 -3.59 -27.26 -31.00
N LEU A 406 -4.34 -28.33 -30.78
CA LEU A 406 -4.60 -28.84 -29.43
C LEU A 406 -3.30 -29.45 -28.87
N ASN A 407 -2.81 -28.93 -27.75
CA ASN A 407 -1.72 -29.54 -27.02
C ASN A 407 -2.25 -30.69 -26.15
N PRO A 408 -1.78 -31.94 -26.34
CA PRO A 408 -2.28 -33.10 -25.60
C PRO A 408 -2.00 -33.05 -24.09
N GLN A 409 -0.97 -32.33 -23.65
CA GLN A 409 -0.58 -32.25 -22.24
C GLN A 409 -1.41 -31.22 -21.49
N THR A 410 -1.56 -30.04 -22.08
CA THR A 410 -2.29 -28.93 -21.43
C THR A 410 -3.80 -28.97 -21.72
N GLN A 411 -4.22 -29.74 -22.75
CA GLN A 411 -5.58 -29.75 -23.30
C GLN A 411 -6.04 -28.36 -23.78
N ARG A 412 -5.09 -27.47 -24.11
CA ARG A 412 -5.35 -26.11 -24.61
C ARG A 412 -5.09 -26.05 -26.10
N LYS A 413 -5.84 -25.21 -26.80
CA LYS A 413 -5.54 -24.87 -28.18
C LYS A 413 -4.43 -23.81 -28.16
N GLU A 414 -3.25 -24.15 -28.63
CA GLU A 414 -2.05 -23.31 -28.53
C GLU A 414 -1.61 -22.89 -29.93
N GLY A 415 -1.48 -21.58 -30.14
CA GLY A 415 -1.00 -20.90 -31.35
C GLY A 415 0.50 -20.65 -31.32
N LEU A 416 0.93 -19.43 -31.64
CA LEU A 416 2.32 -19.01 -31.48
C LEU A 416 2.53 -18.34 -30.12
N PRO A 417 3.65 -18.60 -29.42
CA PRO A 417 3.95 -17.93 -28.18
C PRO A 417 4.56 -16.55 -28.47
N ILE A 418 3.92 -15.52 -27.92
CA ILE A 418 4.39 -14.14 -27.99
C ILE A 418 5.35 -13.92 -26.83
N GLN A 419 6.50 -13.31 -27.08
CA GLN A 419 7.48 -12.93 -26.06
C GLN A 419 7.30 -11.48 -25.62
N PHE A 420 7.20 -10.54 -26.56
CA PHE A 420 6.89 -9.14 -26.29
C PHE A 420 6.20 -8.45 -27.46
N ILE A 421 5.45 -7.39 -27.15
CA ILE A 421 4.79 -6.50 -28.11
C ILE A 421 5.17 -5.07 -27.73
N VAL A 422 5.84 -4.35 -28.63
CA VAL A 422 6.34 -2.99 -28.39
C VAL A 422 5.79 -2.03 -29.43
N LEU A 423 5.19 -0.93 -29.00
CA LEU A 423 4.87 0.20 -29.87
C LEU A 423 5.99 1.23 -29.84
N SER A 424 6.16 1.94 -30.94
CA SER A 424 7.07 3.08 -31.02
C SER A 424 6.37 4.32 -31.57
N ARG A 425 6.78 5.50 -31.08
CA ARG A 425 6.25 6.81 -31.47
C ARG A 425 7.35 7.70 -32.06
N LYS A 426 6.95 8.72 -32.82
CA LYS A 426 7.84 9.81 -33.24
C LYS A 426 8.46 10.45 -32.00
N ALA A 427 9.76 10.73 -32.07
CA ALA A 427 10.44 11.52 -31.05
C ALA A 427 9.76 12.89 -30.90
N SER A 428 9.29 13.19 -29.69
CA SER A 428 8.75 14.51 -29.36
C SER A 428 9.86 15.40 -28.80
N LEU A 429 10.10 16.54 -29.42
CA LEU A 429 11.06 17.55 -28.97
C LEU A 429 10.67 18.19 -27.62
N GLU A 430 9.39 18.07 -27.21
CA GLU A 430 8.85 18.70 -25.99
C GLU A 430 8.83 17.78 -24.77
N THR A 431 8.67 16.46 -24.94
CA THR A 431 8.47 15.53 -23.79
C THR A 431 9.79 14.98 -23.23
N GLY A 432 10.86 14.91 -24.03
CA GLY A 432 12.13 14.28 -23.63
C GLY A 432 11.96 12.83 -23.16
N ASN A 433 12.99 12.26 -22.53
CA ASN A 433 13.02 10.87 -22.01
C ASN A 433 12.09 10.62 -20.79
N LYS A 434 10.88 11.19 -20.76
CA LYS A 434 9.95 11.02 -19.63
C LYS A 434 9.12 9.76 -19.81
N LYS A 435 9.05 8.94 -18.76
CA LYS A 435 8.11 7.82 -18.64
C LYS A 435 6.67 8.35 -18.58
N GLU A 436 5.82 7.97 -19.53
CA GLU A 436 4.43 8.47 -19.63
C GLU A 436 3.43 7.33 -19.90
N VAL A 437 2.27 7.33 -19.25
CA VAL A 437 1.23 6.32 -19.53
C VAL A 437 0.70 6.46 -20.96
N LEU A 438 0.54 5.33 -21.66
CA LEU A 438 0.10 5.29 -23.06
C LEU A 438 -1.22 6.04 -23.31
N LYS A 439 -2.18 5.83 -22.40
CA LYS A 439 -3.43 6.59 -22.29
C LYS A 439 -3.60 7.05 -20.85
N SER A 440 -3.63 8.36 -20.68
CA SER A 440 -4.10 8.98 -19.44
C SER A 440 -5.36 9.77 -19.75
N ARG A 441 -6.36 9.71 -18.86
CA ARG A 441 -7.48 10.65 -18.90
C ARG A 441 -7.06 12.08 -18.57
N PHE A 442 -5.82 12.29 -18.12
CA PHE A 442 -5.29 13.62 -17.80
C PHE A 442 -4.52 14.23 -18.97
N PRO A 443 -4.69 15.55 -19.18
CA PRO A 443 -4.01 16.26 -20.27
C PRO A 443 -2.52 16.46 -20.03
N THR A 444 -2.06 16.43 -18.77
CA THR A 444 -0.64 16.57 -18.42
C THR A 444 -0.05 15.22 -18.04
N PRO A 445 1.01 14.75 -18.73
CA PRO A 445 1.72 13.54 -18.35
C PRO A 445 2.38 13.68 -16.97
N GLY A 446 2.34 12.61 -16.17
CA GLY A 446 2.97 12.59 -14.85
C GLY A 446 2.37 11.54 -13.92
N LEU A 447 2.91 11.48 -12.70
CA LEU A 447 2.44 10.53 -11.69
C LEU A 447 1.11 11.01 -11.07
N TRP A 448 0.20 10.09 -10.75
CA TRP A 448 -1.16 10.42 -10.27
C TRP A 448 -1.13 11.28 -9.00
N TYR A 449 -0.24 10.96 -8.06
CA TYR A 449 -0.09 11.71 -6.80
C TYR A 449 0.59 13.07 -7.01
N LYS A 450 1.15 13.32 -8.21
CA LYS A 450 1.68 14.63 -8.64
C LYS A 450 0.63 15.48 -9.37
N ASN A 451 -0.58 14.99 -9.58
CA ASN A 451 -1.68 15.79 -10.12
C ASN A 451 -2.60 16.26 -8.97
N ASP A 452 -2.77 17.59 -8.80
CA ASP A 452 -3.61 18.15 -7.72
C ASP A 452 -5.10 17.84 -7.90
N GLU A 453 -5.59 17.86 -9.14
CA GLU A 453 -6.99 17.57 -9.44
C GLU A 453 -7.33 16.13 -9.06
N LEU A 454 -6.37 15.21 -9.19
CA LEU A 454 -6.51 13.85 -8.71
C LEU A 454 -6.38 13.73 -7.21
N LEU A 455 -5.25 14.15 -6.66
CA LEU A 455 -4.94 13.90 -5.27
C LEU A 455 -5.91 14.65 -4.35
N PHE A 456 -6.09 15.95 -4.57
CA PHE A 456 -6.95 16.80 -3.74
C PHE A 456 -8.35 16.96 -4.29
N GLY A 457 -8.50 17.08 -5.61
CA GLY A 457 -9.79 17.29 -6.26
C GLY A 457 -10.67 16.04 -6.35
N GLU A 458 -10.08 14.84 -6.26
CA GLU A 458 -10.80 13.58 -6.42
C GLU A 458 -10.64 12.67 -5.20
N LEU A 459 -9.42 12.21 -4.89
CA LEU A 459 -9.16 11.28 -3.79
C LEU A 459 -9.38 11.89 -2.40
N LEU A 460 -8.98 13.14 -2.18
CA LEU A 460 -9.15 13.84 -0.90
C LEU A 460 -10.27 14.91 -0.96
N SER A 461 -11.13 14.83 -1.97
CA SER A 461 -12.26 15.75 -2.16
C SER A 461 -13.23 15.73 -0.98
N ASN A 462 -13.40 14.58 -0.33
CA ASN A 462 -14.25 14.37 0.83
C ASN A 462 -13.45 14.13 2.13
N ALA A 463 -12.42 14.93 2.39
CA ALA A 463 -11.58 14.78 3.58
C ALA A 463 -12.36 14.77 4.90
N SER A 464 -13.51 15.44 5.00
CA SER A 464 -14.37 15.47 6.19
C SER A 464 -14.98 14.09 6.54
N GLY A 465 -15.14 13.21 5.55
CA GLY A 465 -15.60 11.83 5.71
C GLY A 465 -14.49 10.85 6.09
N LEU A 466 -13.23 11.25 5.96
CA LEU A 466 -12.08 10.39 6.26
C LEU A 466 -11.97 10.17 7.78
N ARG A 467 -11.66 8.93 8.17
CA ARG A 467 -11.51 8.48 9.57
C ARG A 467 -10.19 7.79 9.81
N ARG A 468 -9.63 7.15 8.79
CA ARG A 468 -8.32 6.53 8.84
C ARG A 468 -7.56 6.85 7.56
N PHE A 469 -6.27 7.13 7.70
CA PHE A 469 -5.44 7.44 6.55
C PHE A 469 -4.09 6.78 6.71
N TYR A 470 -3.71 5.94 5.75
CA TYR A 470 -2.44 5.22 5.75
C TYR A 470 -1.59 5.67 4.57
N VAL A 471 -0.41 6.21 4.83
CA VAL A 471 0.59 6.51 3.81
C VAL A 471 1.78 5.54 3.90
N THR A 472 2.12 4.98 2.76
CA THR A 472 3.35 4.20 2.53
C THR A 472 3.87 4.48 1.11
N GLY A 473 4.75 3.63 0.59
CA GLY A 473 5.40 3.83 -0.70
C GLY A 473 6.64 4.72 -0.56
N GLY A 474 7.76 4.28 -1.15
CA GLY A 474 9.04 4.94 -0.96
C GLY A 474 9.39 5.15 0.53
N GLU A 475 9.91 6.34 0.84
CA GLU A 475 10.01 6.89 2.20
C GLU A 475 9.13 8.15 2.30
N PRO A 476 7.98 8.09 3.00
CA PRO A 476 7.07 9.23 3.11
C PRO A 476 7.72 10.51 3.61
N PHE A 477 8.70 10.41 4.52
CA PHE A 477 9.37 11.59 5.08
C PHE A 477 10.31 12.29 4.07
N LEU A 478 10.54 11.69 2.90
CA LEU A 478 11.25 12.31 1.78
C LEU A 478 10.30 12.87 0.70
N GLU A 479 9.04 12.45 0.65
CA GLU A 479 8.10 12.79 -0.43
C GLU A 479 7.40 14.14 -0.16
N PRO A 480 7.66 15.21 -0.93
CA PRO A 480 7.04 16.51 -0.71
C PRO A 480 5.51 16.50 -0.72
N ARG A 481 4.89 15.62 -1.52
CA ARG A 481 3.43 15.48 -1.57
C ARG A 481 2.84 14.97 -0.27
N PHE A 482 3.59 14.21 0.52
CA PHE A 482 3.14 13.78 1.84
C PHE A 482 2.92 14.98 2.78
N PHE A 483 3.86 15.93 2.81
CA PHE A 483 3.74 17.16 3.60
C PHE A 483 2.54 18.00 3.16
N GLU A 484 2.28 18.08 1.85
CA GLU A 484 1.12 18.80 1.32
C GLU A 484 -0.21 18.14 1.69
N ILE A 485 -0.27 16.80 1.74
CA ILE A 485 -1.45 16.07 2.23
C ILE A 485 -1.70 16.37 3.70
N VAL A 486 -0.65 16.34 4.53
CA VAL A 486 -0.75 16.69 5.95
C VAL A 486 -1.30 18.11 6.10
N ASP A 487 -0.75 19.08 5.38
CA ASP A 487 -1.24 20.47 5.39
C ASP A 487 -2.70 20.58 4.96
N TYR A 488 -3.09 19.89 3.88
CA TYR A 488 -4.47 19.89 3.39
C TYR A 488 -5.45 19.31 4.42
N LEU A 489 -5.11 18.19 5.07
CA LEU A 489 -5.97 17.54 6.07
C LEU A 489 -6.10 18.38 7.36
N VAL A 490 -5.05 19.10 7.74
CA VAL A 490 -5.10 20.05 8.88
C VAL A 490 -5.95 21.27 8.53
N VAL A 491 -5.68 21.93 7.40
CA VAL A 491 -6.38 23.17 7.01
C VAL A 491 -7.85 22.92 6.69
N SER A 492 -8.21 21.75 6.16
CA SER A 492 -9.61 21.35 5.95
C SER A 492 -10.38 21.03 7.24
N GLY A 493 -9.70 21.00 8.39
CA GLY A 493 -10.28 20.62 9.69
C GLY A 493 -10.54 19.12 9.86
N ALA A 494 -10.09 18.30 8.90
CA ALA A 494 -10.31 16.85 8.91
C ALA A 494 -9.39 16.11 9.89
N ALA A 495 -8.17 16.62 10.12
CA ALA A 495 -7.13 15.97 10.91
C ALA A 495 -7.62 15.46 12.28
N SER A 496 -8.38 16.27 13.02
CA SER A 496 -8.92 15.93 14.35
C SER A 496 -9.85 14.71 14.41
N LYS A 497 -10.24 14.15 13.26
CA LYS A 497 -11.09 12.95 13.15
C LYS A 497 -10.36 11.74 12.56
N ILE A 498 -9.10 11.89 12.18
CA ILE A 498 -8.34 10.90 11.42
C ILE A 498 -7.34 10.17 12.32
N ASP A 499 -7.42 8.84 12.33
CA ASP A 499 -6.35 7.96 12.79
C ASP A 499 -5.33 7.81 11.63
N PHE A 500 -4.13 8.36 11.80
CA PHE A 500 -3.10 8.42 10.76
C PHE A 500 -2.05 7.33 10.97
N GLU A 501 -1.91 6.43 9.99
CA GLU A 501 -0.88 5.40 9.94
C GLU A 501 0.24 5.78 8.95
N ILE A 502 1.50 5.69 9.37
CA ILE A 502 2.66 6.06 8.52
C ILE A 502 3.75 4.99 8.64
N ASN A 503 4.20 4.47 7.51
CA ASN A 503 5.42 3.66 7.45
C ASN A 503 6.63 4.55 7.20
N THR A 504 7.69 4.38 7.99
CA THR A 504 8.97 5.05 7.76
C THR A 504 10.13 4.08 7.97
N ASN A 505 11.20 4.25 7.20
CA ASN A 505 12.48 3.57 7.37
C ASN A 505 13.37 4.22 8.43
N ALA A 506 12.91 5.30 9.07
CA ALA A 506 13.58 6.05 10.13
C ALA A 506 14.98 6.59 9.78
N THR A 507 15.32 6.74 8.50
CA THR A 507 16.59 7.36 8.08
C THR A 507 16.56 8.89 8.17
N VAL A 508 15.36 9.48 8.12
CA VAL A 508 15.13 10.93 8.23
C VAL A 508 13.95 11.16 9.16
N VAL A 509 14.03 12.21 9.98
CA VAL A 509 12.94 12.69 10.84
C VAL A 509 12.85 14.20 10.66
N ASP A 510 11.63 14.71 10.38
CA ASP A 510 11.36 16.15 10.30
C ASP A 510 10.50 16.57 11.51
N HIS A 511 11.09 17.34 12.43
CA HIS A 511 10.40 17.83 13.63
C HIS A 511 9.18 18.71 13.30
N ARG A 512 9.20 19.47 12.21
CA ARG A 512 8.06 20.32 11.80
C ARG A 512 6.90 19.46 11.32
N LEU A 513 7.19 18.34 10.67
CA LEU A 513 6.16 17.38 10.32
C LEU A 513 5.58 16.74 11.59
N LEU A 514 6.42 16.34 12.55
CA LEU A 514 5.95 15.80 13.83
C LEU A 514 5.04 16.80 14.58
N GLU A 515 5.37 18.08 14.58
CA GLU A 515 4.50 19.14 15.15
C GLU A 515 3.14 19.20 14.45
N LYS A 516 3.11 19.13 13.11
CA LYS A 516 1.85 19.13 12.36
C LYS A 516 1.02 17.87 12.62
N LEU A 517 1.67 16.71 12.77
CA LEU A 517 1.02 15.44 13.05
C LEU A 517 0.28 15.44 14.41
N GLN A 518 0.60 16.34 15.35
CA GLN A 518 -0.15 16.51 16.60
C GLN A 518 -1.60 16.98 16.40
N ASN A 519 -1.96 17.49 15.22
CA ASN A 519 -3.34 17.90 14.91
C ASN A 519 -4.28 16.72 14.61
N PHE A 520 -3.74 15.50 14.46
CA PHE A 520 -4.52 14.32 14.13
C PHE A 520 -5.11 13.66 15.36
N LYS A 521 -6.24 12.95 15.21
CA LYS A 521 -6.91 12.25 16.31
C LYS A 521 -5.96 11.26 16.99
N SER A 522 -5.27 10.47 16.18
CA SER A 522 -4.18 9.61 16.62
C SER A 522 -3.18 9.42 15.49
N VAL A 523 -1.93 9.12 15.84
CA VAL A 523 -0.87 8.81 14.87
C VAL A 523 -0.18 7.52 15.30
N LEU A 524 -0.05 6.59 14.35
CA LEU A 524 0.72 5.37 14.47
C LEU A 524 1.91 5.43 13.50
N LEU A 525 3.11 5.45 14.07
CA LEU A 525 4.37 5.37 13.35
C LEU A 525 4.84 3.91 13.31
N MET A 526 4.78 3.30 12.13
CA MET A 526 5.32 1.98 11.85
C MET A 526 6.77 2.12 11.38
N ILE A 527 7.69 1.90 12.31
CA ILE A 527 9.13 1.99 12.07
C ILE A 527 9.59 0.68 11.46
N SER A 528 9.90 0.72 10.17
CA SER A 528 10.32 -0.47 9.43
C SER A 528 11.81 -0.71 9.67
N LEU A 529 12.16 -1.86 10.26
CA LEU A 529 13.50 -2.17 10.76
C LEU A 529 13.72 -3.69 10.72
N GLU A 530 14.77 -4.16 10.03
CA GLU A 530 14.98 -5.60 9.75
C GLU A 530 15.96 -6.27 10.70
N GLY A 531 16.72 -5.51 11.49
CA GLY A 531 17.75 -6.03 12.37
C GLY A 531 18.39 -4.90 13.20
N VAL A 532 19.38 -5.26 13.99
CA VAL A 532 20.20 -4.33 14.79
C VAL A 532 21.61 -4.29 14.23
N GLY A 533 22.26 -3.12 14.26
CA GLY A 533 23.66 -2.97 13.84
C GLY A 533 23.90 -3.42 12.39
N ALA A 534 24.87 -4.30 12.19
CA ALA A 534 25.31 -4.76 10.87
C ALA A 534 24.18 -5.43 10.07
N VAL A 535 23.23 -6.11 10.72
CA VAL A 535 22.11 -6.79 10.05
C VAL A 535 21.20 -5.77 9.37
N GLN A 536 20.87 -4.67 10.05
CA GLN A 536 20.10 -3.57 9.49
C GLN A 536 20.81 -2.95 8.28
N GLU A 537 22.11 -2.63 8.43
CA GLU A 537 22.90 -1.98 7.38
C GLU A 537 23.08 -2.89 6.16
N TYR A 538 23.19 -4.20 6.40
CA TYR A 538 23.33 -5.20 5.37
C TYR A 538 22.05 -5.39 4.55
N ILE A 539 20.91 -5.58 5.23
CA ILE A 539 19.62 -5.82 4.57
C ILE A 539 19.08 -4.53 3.94
N ARG A 540 19.18 -3.40 4.65
CA ARG A 540 18.64 -2.09 4.24
C ARG A 540 19.73 -1.14 3.73
N TYR A 541 20.62 -1.62 2.87
CA TYR A 541 21.68 -0.79 2.28
C TYR A 541 21.16 0.51 1.64
N PRO A 542 21.82 1.69 1.76
CA PRO A 542 23.01 2.00 2.55
C PRO A 542 22.64 2.62 3.91
N SER A 543 21.65 2.04 4.61
CA SER A 543 21.26 2.47 5.96
C SER A 543 22.46 2.50 6.91
N ARG A 544 22.37 3.36 7.94
CA ARG A 544 23.36 3.50 8.99
C ARG A 544 22.69 3.31 10.33
N TRP A 545 23.09 2.27 11.06
CA TRP A 545 22.46 1.90 12.33
C TRP A 545 22.43 3.05 13.34
N PRO A 546 23.52 3.82 13.58
CA PRO A 546 23.47 4.92 14.54
C PRO A 546 22.44 6.00 14.19
N VAL A 547 22.12 6.18 12.90
CA VAL A 547 21.10 7.13 12.45
C VAL A 547 19.70 6.57 12.69
N VAL A 548 19.45 5.33 12.27
CA VAL A 548 18.14 4.68 12.45
C VAL A 548 17.81 4.52 13.93
N GLU A 549 18.78 4.13 14.75
CA GLU A 549 18.64 3.99 16.19
C GLU A 549 18.25 5.32 16.83
N LYS A 550 19.04 6.37 16.58
CA LYS A 550 18.76 7.73 17.08
C LYS A 550 17.38 8.21 16.66
N ASN A 551 17.04 8.06 15.39
CA ASN A 551 15.76 8.53 14.86
C ASN A 551 14.59 7.73 15.42
N SER A 552 14.73 6.43 15.65
CA SER A 552 13.70 5.61 16.29
C SER A 552 13.39 6.09 17.70
N ARG A 553 14.43 6.49 18.47
CA ARG A 553 14.24 7.12 19.79
C ARG A 553 13.55 8.48 19.69
N ILE A 554 13.93 9.34 18.74
CA ILE A 554 13.25 10.63 18.50
C ILE A 554 11.76 10.41 18.17
N LEU A 555 11.44 9.43 17.33
CA LEU A 555 10.06 9.10 16.98
C LEU A 555 9.30 8.61 18.22
N ARG A 556 9.91 7.78 19.08
CA ARG A 556 9.32 7.41 20.37
C ARG A 556 9.07 8.61 21.28
N GLU A 557 10.04 9.50 21.41
CA GLU A 557 9.99 10.70 22.25
C GLU A 557 8.97 11.74 21.74
N SER A 558 8.50 11.63 20.50
CA SER A 558 7.47 12.51 19.93
C SER A 558 6.09 12.36 20.58
N GLY A 559 5.88 11.31 21.38
CA GLY A 559 4.61 11.03 22.05
C GLY A 559 3.57 10.29 21.20
N PHE A 560 3.88 9.97 19.94
CA PHE A 560 3.02 9.14 19.09
C PHE A 560 3.11 7.66 19.44
N ASN A 561 2.08 6.90 19.02
CA ASN A 561 2.16 5.44 19.08
C ASN A 561 3.20 4.97 18.06
N CYS A 562 4.14 4.14 18.50
CA CYS A 562 5.19 3.58 17.66
C CYS A 562 5.12 2.06 17.71
N VAL A 563 5.42 1.43 16.57
CA VAL A 563 5.59 -0.01 16.46
C VAL A 563 6.77 -0.32 15.54
N LEU A 564 7.65 -1.24 15.95
CA LEU A 564 8.68 -1.80 15.09
C LEU A 564 8.06 -2.88 14.20
N VAL A 565 8.39 -2.83 12.91
CA VAL A 565 7.79 -3.69 11.90
C VAL A 565 8.88 -4.29 10.99
N PRO A 566 9.52 -5.40 11.41
CA PRO A 566 10.41 -6.17 10.54
C PRO A 566 9.62 -6.96 9.49
N VAL A 567 10.27 -7.27 8.37
CA VAL A 567 9.85 -8.33 7.46
C VAL A 567 10.72 -9.55 7.73
N ILE A 568 10.11 -10.62 8.25
CA ILE A 568 10.79 -11.85 8.61
C ILE A 568 11.21 -12.57 7.32
N GLN A 569 12.52 -12.77 7.16
CA GLN A 569 13.15 -13.29 5.97
C GLN A 569 14.41 -14.11 6.32
N ALA A 570 14.98 -14.79 5.33
CA ALA A 570 16.20 -15.60 5.51
C ALA A 570 17.34 -14.82 6.19
N TYR A 571 17.54 -13.54 5.85
CA TYR A 571 18.65 -12.75 6.36
C TYR A 571 18.55 -12.32 7.84
N ASN A 572 17.36 -12.28 8.45
CA ASN A 572 17.17 -11.77 9.82
C ASN A 572 16.52 -12.77 10.78
N MET A 573 16.22 -13.99 10.32
CA MET A 573 15.54 -14.99 11.16
C MET A 573 16.33 -15.37 12.42
N LEU A 574 17.67 -15.24 12.40
CA LEU A 574 18.53 -15.48 13.56
C LEU A 574 18.63 -14.27 14.51
N ASP A 575 18.10 -13.11 14.12
CA ASP A 575 18.27 -11.83 14.81
C ASP A 575 16.93 -11.26 15.33
N LEU A 576 15.82 -11.98 15.13
CA LEU A 576 14.49 -11.53 15.57
C LEU A 576 14.43 -11.26 17.08
N ALA A 577 15.14 -12.03 17.89
CA ALA A 577 15.26 -11.81 19.33
C ALA A 577 15.95 -10.47 19.64
N ASP A 578 16.98 -10.10 18.89
CA ASP A 578 17.71 -8.83 19.08
C ASP A 578 16.85 -7.63 18.72
N ILE A 579 15.99 -7.75 17.69
CA ILE A 579 15.00 -6.72 17.35
C ILE A 579 14.00 -6.55 18.51
N CYS A 580 13.55 -7.67 19.10
CA CYS A 580 12.63 -7.63 20.25
C CYS A 580 13.28 -7.01 21.50
N GLU A 581 14.55 -7.30 21.76
CA GLU A 581 15.30 -6.65 22.85
C GLU A 581 15.48 -5.15 22.59
N PHE A 582 15.80 -4.74 21.36
CA PHE A 582 15.86 -3.33 20.99
C PHE A 582 14.49 -2.64 21.18
N ALA A 583 13.40 -3.30 20.81
CA ALA A 583 12.04 -2.79 21.02
C ALA A 583 11.75 -2.54 22.51
N LYS A 584 12.13 -3.47 23.39
CA LYS A 584 12.06 -3.29 24.86
C LYS A 584 12.92 -2.13 25.33
N GLU A 585 14.13 -2.00 24.80
CA GLU A 585 15.09 -0.96 25.19
C GLU A 585 14.58 0.46 24.91
N ILE A 586 13.93 0.65 23.75
CA ILE A 586 13.34 1.95 23.38
C ILE A 586 11.89 2.10 23.83
N ASP A 587 11.34 1.13 24.56
CA ASP A 587 9.94 1.10 25.03
C ASP A 587 8.93 1.28 23.88
N VAL A 588 9.09 0.47 22.83
CA VAL A 588 8.23 0.45 21.64
C VAL A 588 7.70 -0.97 21.41
N SER A 589 6.43 -1.07 21.01
CA SER A 589 5.84 -2.36 20.61
C SER A 589 6.47 -2.92 19.32
N ILE A 590 6.38 -4.22 19.09
CA ILE A 590 6.83 -4.85 17.84
C ILE A 590 5.73 -5.73 17.26
N SER A 591 5.60 -5.72 15.93
CA SER A 591 4.67 -6.57 15.18
C SER A 591 5.44 -7.52 14.26
N LEU A 592 5.34 -8.82 14.53
CA LEU A 592 6.01 -9.88 13.78
C LEU A 592 5.09 -10.56 12.74
N MET A 593 4.01 -9.89 12.33
CA MET A 593 3.03 -10.45 11.39
C MET A 593 3.53 -10.52 9.93
N ASN A 594 4.61 -9.83 9.61
CA ASN A 594 5.09 -9.70 8.23
C ASN A 594 6.14 -10.77 7.90
N VAL A 595 5.68 -11.99 7.58
CA VAL A 595 6.54 -13.05 7.04
C VAL A 595 6.65 -12.90 5.52
N LEU A 596 7.87 -12.85 5.01
CA LEU A 596 8.12 -12.66 3.58
C LEU A 596 7.53 -13.82 2.76
N ARG A 597 6.75 -13.48 1.73
CA ARG A 597 6.25 -14.43 0.72
C ARG A 597 6.96 -14.28 -0.61
N GLU A 598 7.19 -13.07 -1.09
CA GLU A 598 7.96 -12.85 -2.32
C GLU A 598 9.05 -11.81 -2.06
N PRO A 599 10.24 -11.97 -2.67
CA PRO A 599 10.61 -13.07 -3.56
C PRO A 599 10.86 -14.39 -2.81
N TRP A 600 10.45 -15.52 -3.39
CA TRP A 600 10.45 -16.82 -2.72
C TRP A 600 11.83 -17.32 -2.26
N TRP A 601 12.92 -16.90 -2.92
CA TRP A 601 14.29 -17.28 -2.54
C TRP A 601 14.79 -16.61 -1.25
N LEU A 602 14.08 -15.59 -0.75
CA LEU A 602 14.39 -14.92 0.53
C LEU A 602 13.51 -15.42 1.69
N ARG A 603 12.63 -16.41 1.47
CA ARG A 603 11.78 -16.98 2.52
C ARG A 603 12.64 -17.73 3.56
N THR A 604 12.19 -17.74 4.81
CA THR A 604 12.80 -18.53 5.89
C THR A 604 12.83 -20.02 5.57
N THR A 605 11.83 -20.52 4.83
CA THR A 605 11.73 -21.92 4.40
C THR A 605 12.80 -22.36 3.40
N VAL A 606 13.57 -21.43 2.83
CA VAL A 606 14.73 -21.76 1.99
C VAL A 606 15.91 -22.21 2.84
N MET A 607 16.00 -21.74 4.10
CA MET A 607 17.11 -22.05 4.98
C MET A 607 17.03 -23.51 5.47
N PRO A 608 18.17 -24.20 5.64
CA PRO A 608 18.18 -25.57 6.12
C PRO A 608 17.65 -25.70 7.56
N ALA A 609 17.25 -26.91 7.93
CA ALA A 609 16.56 -27.17 9.19
C ALA A 609 17.40 -26.82 10.44
N ASN A 610 18.73 -26.91 10.38
CA ASN A 610 19.60 -26.49 11.47
C ASN A 610 19.56 -24.97 11.70
N VAL A 611 19.49 -24.16 10.64
CA VAL A 611 19.29 -22.70 10.72
C VAL A 611 17.94 -22.38 11.34
N GLN A 612 16.87 -23.05 10.87
CA GLN A 612 15.52 -22.85 11.40
C GLN A 612 15.42 -23.21 12.88
N ARG A 613 15.93 -24.38 13.29
CA ARG A 613 16.00 -24.75 14.71
C ARG A 613 16.82 -23.76 15.53
N ARG A 614 17.94 -23.26 15.00
CA ARG A 614 18.75 -22.24 15.68
C ARG A 614 17.98 -20.93 15.90
N ALA A 615 17.18 -20.49 14.93
CA ALA A 615 16.28 -19.35 15.10
C ALA A 615 15.24 -19.61 16.20
N ALA A 616 14.63 -20.80 16.21
CA ALA A 616 13.67 -21.20 17.24
C ALA A 616 14.29 -21.15 18.65
N GLU A 617 15.47 -21.73 18.84
CA GLU A 617 16.20 -21.70 20.12
C GLU A 617 16.43 -20.28 20.65
N LYS A 618 16.82 -19.34 19.77
CA LYS A 618 17.04 -17.95 20.17
C LYS A 618 15.75 -17.27 20.61
N LEU A 619 14.65 -17.51 19.90
CA LEU A 619 13.33 -16.99 20.27
C LEU A 619 12.81 -17.62 21.59
N GLU A 620 12.97 -18.93 21.76
CA GLU A 620 12.63 -19.63 23.01
C GLU A 620 13.42 -19.06 24.20
N LYS A 621 14.71 -18.81 24.02
CA LYS A 621 15.55 -18.19 25.05
C LYS A 621 15.05 -16.79 25.42
N PHE A 622 14.67 -15.98 24.44
CA PHE A 622 14.07 -14.67 24.67
C PHE A 622 12.75 -14.78 25.45
N LEU A 623 11.88 -15.72 25.07
CA LEU A 623 10.60 -16.00 25.76
C LEU A 623 10.80 -16.43 27.22
N MET A 624 11.84 -17.24 27.51
CA MET A 624 12.17 -17.66 28.88
C MET A 624 12.75 -16.52 29.73
N GLY A 625 13.39 -15.52 29.10
CA GLY A 625 14.07 -14.41 29.78
C GLY A 625 13.16 -13.29 30.28
N GLY A 626 11.87 -13.30 29.93
CA GLY A 626 10.91 -12.26 30.30
C GLY A 626 9.70 -12.78 31.07
N LYS A 627 9.14 -11.95 31.97
CA LYS A 627 7.75 -12.08 32.43
C LYS A 627 6.82 -11.53 31.33
N ALA A 628 6.82 -12.13 30.15
CA ALA A 628 5.73 -11.90 29.22
C ALA A 628 4.48 -12.46 29.88
N SER A 629 3.44 -11.64 29.99
CA SER A 629 2.16 -12.16 30.44
C SER A 629 1.64 -13.02 29.29
N ARG A 630 1.05 -14.18 29.59
CA ARG A 630 0.48 -15.10 28.60
C ARG A 630 -0.67 -14.48 27.77
N ALA A 631 -1.00 -13.21 28.01
CA ALA A 631 -1.97 -12.37 27.30
C ALA A 631 -1.32 -11.40 26.29
N ASP A 632 0.01 -11.41 26.11
CA ASP A 632 0.71 -10.48 25.22
C ASP A 632 0.70 -11.01 23.77
N VAL A 633 0.11 -10.25 22.84
CA VAL A 633 0.03 -10.58 21.38
C VAL A 633 1.40 -10.93 20.78
N LEU A 634 2.48 -10.30 21.28
CA LEU A 634 3.85 -10.60 20.86
C LEU A 634 4.27 -12.02 21.25
N GLU A 635 3.90 -12.49 22.44
CA GLU A 635 4.23 -13.84 22.90
C GLU A 635 3.61 -14.89 21.97
N GLU A 636 2.34 -14.70 21.59
CA GLU A 636 1.64 -15.57 20.65
C GLU A 636 2.34 -15.60 19.27
N GLN A 637 2.70 -14.43 18.75
CA GLN A 637 3.44 -14.33 17.48
C GLN A 637 4.79 -15.04 17.55
N LEU A 638 5.54 -14.87 18.63
CA LEU A 638 6.82 -15.54 18.84
C LEU A 638 6.68 -17.06 18.94
N ARG A 639 5.68 -17.55 19.69
CA ARG A 639 5.39 -18.99 19.80
C ARG A 639 5.02 -19.60 18.45
N SER A 640 4.20 -18.92 17.67
CA SER A 640 3.84 -19.35 16.32
C SER A 640 5.07 -19.43 15.39
N LEU A 641 6.00 -18.49 15.49
CA LEU A 641 7.27 -18.54 14.73
C LEU A 641 8.16 -19.68 15.18
N VAL A 642 8.28 -19.92 16.50
CA VAL A 642 9.03 -21.05 17.06
C VAL A 642 8.46 -22.38 16.53
N GLU A 643 7.15 -22.58 16.58
CA GLU A 643 6.49 -23.77 16.04
C GLU A 643 6.75 -23.93 14.54
N HIS A 644 6.63 -22.84 13.78
CA HIS A 644 6.91 -22.83 12.34
C HIS A 644 8.36 -23.25 12.05
N PHE A 645 9.35 -22.67 12.74
CA PHE A 645 10.76 -23.01 12.54
C PHE A 645 11.12 -24.43 13.01
N ASN A 646 10.48 -24.92 14.07
CA ASN A 646 10.66 -26.31 14.53
C ASN A 646 9.98 -27.34 13.59
N SER A 647 9.01 -26.93 12.78
CA SER A 647 8.35 -27.79 11.79
C SER A 647 9.15 -28.01 10.49
N ALA A 648 10.34 -27.42 10.38
CA ALA A 648 11.19 -27.51 9.20
C ALA A 648 11.50 -28.96 8.80
N GLU A 649 11.29 -29.28 7.52
CA GLU A 649 11.66 -30.57 6.94
C GLU A 649 13.17 -30.84 7.06
N SER A 650 13.54 -32.11 7.22
CA SER A 650 14.95 -32.50 7.34
C SER A 650 15.73 -32.36 6.02
N SER A 651 15.05 -32.39 4.87
CA SER A 651 15.69 -32.23 3.56
C SER A 651 16.04 -30.76 3.26
N THR A 652 17.32 -30.51 2.96
CA THR A 652 17.80 -29.20 2.55
C THR A 652 17.31 -28.83 1.15
N ASN A 653 16.72 -27.65 0.99
CA ASN A 653 16.34 -27.09 -0.31
C ASN A 653 17.55 -26.48 -1.05
N TYR A 654 18.40 -27.34 -1.63
CA TYR A 654 19.62 -26.91 -2.33
C TYR A 654 19.36 -25.95 -3.50
N ALA A 655 18.27 -26.13 -4.25
CA ALA A 655 17.92 -25.26 -5.36
C ALA A 655 17.54 -23.85 -4.90
N GLY A 656 16.74 -23.75 -3.82
CA GLY A 656 16.43 -22.48 -3.18
C GLY A 656 17.67 -21.81 -2.61
N LEU A 657 18.54 -22.55 -1.93
CA LEU A 657 19.79 -22.01 -1.39
C LEU A 657 20.73 -21.52 -2.48
N HIS A 658 20.81 -22.21 -3.62
CA HIS A 658 21.59 -21.75 -4.74
C HIS A 658 21.05 -20.44 -5.34
N THR A 659 19.73 -20.29 -5.44
CA THR A 659 19.11 -19.04 -5.90
C THR A 659 19.37 -17.90 -4.90
N PHE A 660 19.23 -18.17 -3.60
CA PHE A 660 19.59 -17.24 -2.52
C PHE A 660 21.05 -16.82 -2.57
N ASN A 661 21.97 -17.77 -2.82
CA ASN A 661 23.39 -17.53 -2.96
C ASN A 661 23.68 -16.58 -4.14
N LEU A 662 23.21 -16.91 -5.34
CA LEU A 662 23.38 -16.07 -6.54
C LEU A 662 22.87 -14.65 -6.32
N PHE A 663 21.68 -14.48 -5.74
CA PHE A 663 21.11 -13.19 -5.39
C PHE A 663 22.00 -12.43 -4.39
N THR A 664 22.49 -13.14 -3.38
CA THR A 664 23.36 -12.59 -2.35
C THR A 664 24.67 -12.09 -2.93
N ASN A 665 25.35 -12.91 -3.75
CA ASN A 665 26.61 -12.57 -4.40
C ASN A 665 26.47 -11.39 -5.36
N ASP A 666 25.39 -11.34 -6.14
CA ASP A 666 25.11 -10.23 -7.05
C ASP A 666 25.00 -8.89 -6.31
N LEU A 667 24.23 -8.87 -5.22
CA LEU A 667 24.06 -7.66 -4.41
C LEU A 667 25.33 -7.33 -3.61
N ASP A 668 26.06 -8.32 -3.11
CA ASP A 668 27.31 -8.10 -2.40
C ASP A 668 28.37 -7.48 -3.29
N LEU A 669 28.55 -8.02 -4.49
CA LEU A 669 29.51 -7.50 -5.47
C LEU A 669 29.14 -6.07 -5.88
N SER A 670 27.88 -5.82 -6.22
CA SER A 670 27.43 -4.51 -6.70
C SER A 670 27.41 -3.43 -5.61
N ARG A 671 27.21 -3.80 -4.35
CA ARG A 671 27.13 -2.87 -3.20
C ARG A 671 28.39 -2.82 -2.36
N GLN A 672 29.40 -3.62 -2.72
CA GLN A 672 30.64 -3.80 -1.95
C GLN A 672 30.35 -4.25 -0.51
N GLN A 673 29.41 -5.19 -0.36
CA GLN A 673 29.05 -5.81 0.91
C GLN A 673 29.63 -7.23 1.00
N SER A 674 29.50 -7.86 2.16
CA SER A 674 29.90 -9.25 2.36
C SER A 674 28.93 -9.94 3.32
N PHE A 675 28.24 -10.95 2.79
CA PHE A 675 27.33 -11.83 3.52
C PHE A 675 28.05 -12.52 4.67
N LYS A 676 29.18 -13.17 4.38
CA LYS A 676 30.01 -13.86 5.36
C LYS A 676 30.45 -12.94 6.51
N LYS A 677 30.73 -11.67 6.24
CA LYS A 677 31.10 -10.69 7.28
C LYS A 677 29.90 -10.19 8.07
N SER A 678 28.77 -9.96 7.40
CA SER A 678 27.61 -9.29 8.01
C SER A 678 26.69 -10.26 8.75
N LEU A 679 26.65 -11.52 8.32
CA LEU A 679 25.76 -12.58 8.81
C LEU A 679 26.56 -13.89 8.97
N ALA A 680 27.63 -13.85 9.77
CA ALA A 680 28.58 -14.95 9.92
C ALA A 680 27.93 -16.25 10.44
N GLU A 681 27.11 -16.17 11.49
CA GLU A 681 26.42 -17.35 12.06
C GLU A 681 25.51 -18.02 11.00
N LEU A 682 24.79 -17.22 10.22
CA LEU A 682 23.93 -17.76 9.15
C LEU A 682 24.77 -18.46 8.07
N TYR A 683 25.89 -17.83 7.66
CA TYR A 683 26.80 -18.42 6.67
C TYR A 683 27.39 -19.76 7.16
N GLU A 684 27.83 -19.83 8.40
CA GLU A 684 28.40 -21.05 9.01
C GLU A 684 27.36 -22.17 9.09
N LEU A 685 26.14 -21.87 9.55
CA LEU A 685 25.08 -22.87 9.63
C LEU A 685 24.62 -23.40 8.26
N ILE A 686 24.65 -22.56 7.22
CA ILE A 686 24.39 -23.02 5.84
C ILE A 686 25.48 -24.01 5.41
N ALA A 687 26.75 -23.73 5.73
CA ALA A 687 27.86 -24.64 5.43
C ALA A 687 27.76 -25.97 6.20
N ASP A 688 27.41 -25.92 7.49
CA ASP A 688 27.20 -27.10 8.33
C ASP A 688 26.05 -28.00 7.85
N ALA A 689 25.09 -27.43 7.11
CA ALA A 689 24.02 -28.18 6.47
C ALA A 689 24.45 -28.90 5.17
N GLY A 690 25.74 -28.83 4.82
CA GLY A 690 26.32 -29.48 3.64
C GLY A 690 26.24 -28.64 2.36
N TYR A 691 25.88 -27.36 2.44
CA TYR A 691 25.85 -26.46 1.28
C TYR A 691 27.19 -25.73 1.12
N THR A 692 27.90 -25.98 0.02
CA THR A 692 29.11 -25.22 -0.35
C THR A 692 28.72 -23.90 -0.99
N TRP A 693 29.10 -22.78 -0.37
CA TRP A 693 28.91 -21.45 -0.96
C TRP A 693 29.77 -21.29 -2.22
N VAL A 694 29.12 -21.09 -3.36
CA VAL A 694 29.78 -20.73 -4.63
C VAL A 694 29.90 -19.22 -4.77
N ASP A 695 30.92 -18.74 -5.48
CA ASP A 695 31.17 -17.32 -5.75
C ASP A 695 30.48 -16.81 -7.04
N ASP A 696 29.67 -17.66 -7.66
CA ASP A 696 28.96 -17.34 -8.90
C ASP A 696 27.98 -16.17 -8.71
N THR A 697 27.82 -15.39 -9.77
CA THR A 697 26.90 -14.24 -9.87
C THR A 697 25.98 -14.48 -11.05
N LEU A 698 24.68 -14.21 -10.93
CA LEU A 698 23.76 -14.37 -12.05
C LEU A 698 23.79 -13.14 -12.96
N HIS A 699 23.75 -11.95 -12.38
CA HIS A 699 23.66 -10.71 -13.11
C HIS A 699 24.96 -9.95 -13.07
N ALA A 700 25.60 -9.74 -11.92
CA ALA A 700 26.64 -8.73 -11.62
C ALA A 700 27.93 -8.78 -12.47
N ASN A 701 28.21 -9.89 -13.17
CA ASN A 701 29.38 -10.05 -14.04
C ASN A 701 29.08 -10.04 -15.56
N THR A 702 27.84 -9.76 -15.98
CA THR A 702 27.48 -9.69 -17.41
C THR A 702 27.96 -8.38 -18.09
N GLU A 703 28.39 -8.42 -19.35
CA GLU A 703 28.87 -7.23 -20.11
C GLU A 703 27.82 -6.09 -20.20
N GLN A 704 26.54 -6.39 -19.95
CA GLN A 704 25.45 -5.40 -19.83
C GLN A 704 25.67 -4.36 -18.72
N HIS A 705 26.59 -4.59 -17.78
CA HIS A 705 26.88 -3.65 -16.67
C HIS A 705 27.47 -2.31 -17.04
N ARG A 706 28.04 -2.19 -18.24
CA ARG A 706 28.71 -0.95 -18.67
C ARG A 706 27.76 0.13 -19.19
N ARG A 707 26.45 -0.14 -19.29
CA ARG A 707 25.45 0.85 -19.73
C ARG A 707 24.67 1.45 -18.55
N PRO A 708 24.52 2.79 -18.47
CA PRO A 708 23.65 3.45 -17.49
C PRO A 708 22.23 2.90 -17.51
N ALA A 709 21.54 2.83 -16.36
CA ALA A 709 20.16 2.28 -16.27
C ALA A 709 19.16 2.96 -17.23
N ARG A 710 19.34 4.26 -17.52
CA ARG A 710 18.57 5.02 -18.52
C ARG A 710 18.81 4.58 -19.98
N ASP A 711 19.96 3.98 -20.24
CA ASP A 711 20.36 3.46 -21.56
C ASP A 711 20.06 1.95 -21.66
N ARG A 712 19.42 1.39 -20.63
CA ARG A 712 18.84 0.05 -20.57
C ARG A 712 17.31 0.14 -20.63
N VAL A 713 16.78 0.94 -21.54
CA VAL A 713 15.59 0.45 -22.23
C VAL A 713 16.04 -0.92 -22.77
N HIS A 714 15.37 -2.00 -22.38
CA HIS A 714 15.46 -3.28 -23.10
C HIS A 714 16.50 -4.34 -22.72
N ALA A 715 16.94 -4.49 -21.46
CA ALA A 715 17.64 -5.74 -21.05
C ALA A 715 16.72 -6.98 -20.96
N TRP A 716 15.43 -6.83 -21.28
CA TRP A 716 14.46 -7.91 -21.53
C TRP A 716 14.15 -8.14 -23.04
N VAL A 717 14.82 -7.43 -23.98
CA VAL A 717 14.52 -7.49 -25.44
C VAL A 717 15.47 -8.37 -26.24
#